data_AF-A0A6J5CNQ6-F1
#
_entry.id   AF-A0A6J5CNQ6-F1
#
_cell.length_a   1.000
_cell.length_b   1.000
_cell.length_c   1.000
_cell.angle_alpha   90.00
_cell.angle_beta   90.00
_cell.angle_gamma   90.00
#
_symmetry.space_group_name_H-M   'P 1'
#
loop_
_entity.id
_entity.type
_entity.pdbx_description
1 polymer ?
#
loop_
_entity_poly.entity_id
_entity_poly.type
_entity_poly.pdbx_seq_one_letter_code
_entity_poly.pdbx_strand_id
1 'polypeptide(L)'
;MPLEKGSSNEAVSHNIEELRAAGHPEDQSIAIAMKEAGRSKADSEKILAAGALIVADGNVLFLRRGNGGDHPGEWAFPGGHIEAGETPEEAARRETQEETGYEPHKLIELGKSDDGNVEFTTFYNESRPFDVALSDESTEFIWSPLGSWPEPLHPGCRFVLESDAFKAVRKAHMTETDLARAMVAGEYSSPQFFINMWMFDIRITGTGTSYRSKDKEYVYRPPEEYLNEDFLARCNGLPVIIDHPDNANLNSEEFKKRSVGSVMLPYIKGDEVWAIVRIYNEAAATMMSKEQLSTSPNVVFRNPKLENTVVTLDNGEKGLIEGNPKLLDHIAICEVGVWDKGGPPAGVSTTNVQEPEMTEEERKAKADAEAKEALEAKAKADAEEKAKADAEEEKAKADSEKWDKLMSAVDSLCKRMDSYENEKNDKKADAMPAEEMSVGDKKADSDEKKADDDAKDKEAEAAKLKAEAKEEEAKADAAKRESALLDRISNLEKMLVQTASLTPKPLTDADQAAFADAQSKADSVYGAFGKQAPRALNGEDVLAYKKRLAAPMKQHSAAWKDVDLAGLEASVFAIAEAAIYADSMEAAIHPSVAPEAGLRAVTRDTGTGHKVTTFYGRPGAWMDDFRAPRMHGNIVRDTKH
;
A
#
# COMPACT_ATOMS: atom_id res chain seq x y z
N MET A 1 39.80 6.96 66.09
CA MET A 1 40.92 6.06 65.73
C MET A 1 41.07 6.12 64.21
N PRO A 2 42.18 5.69 63.59
CA PRO A 2 42.23 5.63 62.13
C PRO A 2 41.28 4.52 61.66
N LEU A 3 40.35 4.87 60.77
CA LEU A 3 39.40 3.92 60.16
C LEU A 3 40.16 2.80 59.43
N GLU A 4 39.63 1.59 59.48
CA GLU A 4 40.19 0.44 58.78
C GLU A 4 40.13 0.66 57.26
N LYS A 5 41.25 0.42 56.57
CA LYS A 5 41.35 0.53 55.11
C LYS A 5 41.02 -0.80 54.46
N GLY A 6 40.03 -0.83 53.58
CA GLY A 6 39.64 -2.00 52.81
C GLY A 6 38.16 -2.00 52.45
N SER A 7 37.78 -2.71 51.39
CA SER A 7 36.40 -2.77 50.89
C SER A 7 35.59 -3.96 51.44
N SER A 8 36.10 -4.68 52.45
CA SER A 8 35.38 -5.81 53.05
C SER A 8 34.19 -5.32 53.89
N ASN A 9 33.10 -6.09 53.89
CA ASN A 9 31.88 -5.74 54.66
C ASN A 9 32.15 -5.67 56.17
N GLU A 10 33.14 -6.42 56.65
CA GLU A 10 33.61 -6.41 58.05
C GLU A 10 34.29 -5.08 58.39
N ALA A 11 35.17 -4.56 57.52
CA ALA A 11 35.84 -3.28 57.71
C ALA A 11 34.86 -2.10 57.63
N VAL A 12 33.88 -2.16 56.71
CA VAL A 12 32.82 -1.14 56.60
C VAL A 12 31.94 -1.13 57.86
N SER A 13 31.54 -2.29 58.36
CA SER A 13 30.71 -2.39 59.56
C SER A 13 31.45 -1.91 60.80
N HIS A 14 32.73 -2.28 60.94
CA HIS A 14 33.59 -1.81 62.03
C HIS A 14 33.77 -0.28 62.01
N ASN A 15 34.00 0.30 60.83
CA ASN A 15 34.11 1.75 60.66
C ASN A 15 32.81 2.51 60.98
N ILE A 16 31.64 1.95 60.63
CA ILE A 16 30.33 2.53 60.98
C ILE A 16 30.14 2.53 62.50
N GLU A 17 30.48 1.43 63.18
CA GLU A 17 30.38 1.33 64.63
C GLU A 17 31.32 2.30 65.36
N GLU A 18 32.58 2.44 64.88
CA GLU A 18 33.51 3.42 65.43
C GLU A 18 33.01 4.87 65.26
N LEU A 19 32.47 5.21 64.09
CA LEU A 19 31.96 6.56 63.81
C LEU A 19 30.71 6.89 64.62
N ARG A 20 29.83 5.89 64.82
CA ARG A 20 28.67 6.01 65.71
C ARG A 20 29.12 6.19 67.17
N ALA A 21 30.12 5.43 67.61
CA ALA A 21 30.70 5.57 68.95
C ALA A 21 31.40 6.93 69.15
N ALA A 22 31.91 7.53 68.08
CA ALA A 22 32.47 8.88 68.07
C ALA A 22 31.39 10.00 68.02
N GLY A 23 30.11 9.65 67.97
CA GLY A 23 28.98 10.59 68.03
C GLY A 23 28.53 11.15 66.69
N HIS A 24 28.95 10.57 65.56
CA HIS A 24 28.45 10.95 64.25
C HIS A 24 27.01 10.44 64.04
N PRO A 25 26.13 11.21 63.36
CA PRO A 25 24.83 10.73 62.90
C PRO A 25 24.96 9.48 62.03
N GLU A 26 23.94 8.63 62.04
CA GLU A 26 23.96 7.32 61.37
C GLU A 26 24.25 7.44 59.87
N ASP A 27 23.53 8.33 59.17
CA ASP A 27 23.74 8.59 57.74
C ASP A 27 25.15 9.09 57.43
N GLN A 28 25.72 9.89 58.34
CA GLN A 28 27.06 10.46 58.17
C GLN A 28 28.15 9.41 58.43
N SER A 29 27.91 8.50 59.37
CA SER A 29 28.79 7.37 59.68
C SER A 29 28.86 6.40 58.51
N ILE A 30 27.71 6.08 57.91
CA ILE A 30 27.62 5.22 56.72
C ILE A 30 28.34 5.86 55.53
N ALA A 31 28.10 7.16 55.28
CA ALA A 31 28.71 7.87 54.16
C ALA A 31 30.25 7.95 54.26
N ILE A 32 30.79 8.20 55.46
CA ILE A 32 32.24 8.27 55.69
C ILE A 32 32.86 6.87 55.58
N ALA A 33 32.22 5.84 56.14
CA ALA A 33 32.72 4.46 56.07
C ALA A 33 32.73 3.91 54.63
N MET A 34 31.67 4.18 53.85
CA MET A 34 31.58 3.80 52.43
C MET A 34 32.66 4.51 51.59
N LYS A 35 32.89 5.81 51.87
CA LYS A 35 33.92 6.61 51.20
C LYS A 35 35.34 6.11 51.48
N GLU A 36 35.66 5.76 52.73
CA GLU A 36 36.97 5.22 53.09
C GLU A 36 37.21 3.82 52.50
N ALA A 37 36.14 3.03 52.34
CA ALA A 37 36.16 1.74 51.67
C ALA A 37 36.29 1.82 50.13
N GLY A 38 36.29 3.03 49.55
CA GLY A 38 36.35 3.24 48.10
C GLY A 38 35.09 2.83 47.34
N ARG A 39 33.99 2.53 48.04
CA ARG A 39 32.67 2.25 47.43
C ARG A 39 31.93 3.57 47.24
N SER A 40 31.80 4.01 45.99
CA SER A 40 30.96 5.16 45.69
C SER A 40 29.49 4.74 45.63
N LYS A 41 28.55 5.69 45.66
CA LYS A 41 27.11 5.41 45.41
C LYS A 41 26.88 4.82 44.00
N ALA A 42 27.89 4.82 43.12
CA ALA A 42 27.86 4.17 41.81
C ALA A 42 28.25 2.67 41.85
N ASP A 43 28.65 2.13 43.01
CA ASP A 43 28.91 0.69 43.22
C ASP A 43 27.73 -0.06 43.86
N SER A 44 26.56 0.59 44.06
CA SER A 44 25.33 -0.17 44.34
C SER A 44 24.93 -0.90 43.07
N GLU A 45 24.73 -2.22 43.13
CA GLU A 45 24.25 -3.01 41.99
C GLU A 45 23.04 -2.31 41.37
N LYS A 46 23.09 -2.11 40.04
CA LYS A 46 21.97 -1.53 39.28
C LYS A 46 20.73 -2.37 39.51
N ILE A 47 19.62 -1.70 39.78
CA ILE A 47 18.34 -2.35 39.91
C ILE A 47 17.92 -2.81 38.52
N LEU A 48 17.61 -4.10 38.37
CA LEU A 48 17.05 -4.64 37.14
C LEU A 48 15.53 -4.74 37.29
N ALA A 49 14.81 -4.25 36.29
CA ALA A 49 13.37 -4.23 36.26
C ALA A 49 12.83 -4.56 34.86
N ALA A 50 11.58 -5.02 34.79
CA ALA A 50 10.93 -5.29 33.52
C ALA A 50 9.41 -5.05 33.60
N GLY A 51 8.80 -4.75 32.46
CA GLY A 51 7.37 -4.51 32.36
C GLY A 51 6.82 -4.66 30.96
N ALA A 52 5.50 -4.48 30.83
CA ALA A 52 4.78 -4.74 29.60
C ALA A 52 3.95 -3.53 29.13
N LEU A 53 4.22 -3.08 27.91
CA LEU A 53 3.33 -2.25 27.13
C LEU A 53 2.23 -3.12 26.52
N ILE A 54 1.02 -3.02 27.07
CA ILE A 54 -0.13 -3.81 26.65
C ILE A 54 -1.02 -2.96 25.73
N VAL A 55 -1.29 -3.48 24.54
CA VAL A 55 -2.22 -2.86 23.58
C VAL A 55 -3.48 -3.71 23.47
N ALA A 56 -4.63 -3.04 23.50
CA ALA A 56 -5.93 -3.63 23.17
C ALA A 56 -6.77 -2.60 22.38
N ASP A 57 -7.32 -3.02 21.24
CA ASP A 57 -8.17 -2.19 20.37
C ASP A 57 -7.57 -0.79 20.09
N GLY A 58 -6.26 -0.72 19.83
CA GLY A 58 -5.56 0.53 19.55
C GLY A 58 -5.34 1.44 20.77
N ASN A 59 -5.57 0.95 22.00
CA ASN A 59 -5.31 1.66 23.24
C ASN A 59 -4.20 0.98 24.04
N VAL A 60 -3.37 1.76 24.72
CA VAL A 60 -2.32 1.30 25.62
C VAL A 60 -2.81 1.38 27.06
N LEU A 61 -2.56 0.33 27.85
CA LEU A 61 -2.85 0.34 29.28
C LEU A 61 -1.75 1.09 30.04
N PHE A 62 -2.17 2.04 30.88
CA PHE A 62 -1.31 2.71 31.86
C PHE A 62 -1.88 2.55 33.26
N LEU A 63 -0.99 2.38 34.23
CA LEU A 63 -1.31 2.35 35.66
C LEU A 63 -0.75 3.59 36.33
N ARG A 64 -1.52 4.17 37.26
CA ARG A 64 -1.12 5.34 38.03
C ARG A 64 -0.44 4.93 39.32
N ARG A 65 0.86 5.17 39.40
CA ARG A 65 1.71 4.76 40.53
C ARG A 65 1.20 5.33 41.85
N GLY A 66 1.13 4.50 42.88
CA GLY A 66 0.74 4.89 44.24
C GLY A 66 1.78 5.78 44.94
N ASN A 67 1.44 6.23 46.16
CA ASN A 67 2.26 7.18 46.92
C ASN A 67 3.50 6.57 47.62
N GLY A 68 3.66 5.24 47.58
CA GLY A 68 4.67 4.53 48.37
C GLY A 68 6.00 4.26 47.66
N GLY A 69 6.09 4.50 46.35
CA GLY A 69 7.26 4.17 45.53
C GLY A 69 7.87 5.38 44.79
N ASP A 70 8.85 5.13 43.93
CA ASP A 70 9.43 6.15 43.05
C ASP A 70 8.39 6.69 42.08
N HIS A 71 8.50 7.98 41.72
CA HIS A 71 7.59 8.66 40.79
C HIS A 71 6.08 8.54 41.15
N PRO A 72 5.67 8.95 42.36
CA PRO A 72 4.29 8.82 42.81
C PRO A 72 3.32 9.67 41.97
N GLY A 73 2.20 9.08 41.58
CA GLY A 73 1.15 9.74 40.81
C GLY A 73 1.40 9.86 39.30
N GLU A 74 2.57 9.43 38.82
CA GLU A 74 2.88 9.32 37.39
C GLU A 74 2.26 8.06 36.77
N TRP A 75 2.00 8.12 35.46
CA TRP A 75 1.48 7.00 34.68
C TRP A 75 2.64 6.15 34.14
N ALA A 76 2.54 4.84 34.31
CA ALA A 76 3.55 3.88 33.85
C ALA A 76 2.91 2.63 33.25
N PHE A 77 3.73 1.85 32.53
CA PHE A 77 3.37 0.47 32.17
C PHE A 77 3.39 -0.41 33.42
N PRO A 78 2.59 -1.49 33.46
CA PRO A 78 2.74 -2.50 34.49
C PRO A 78 4.16 -3.09 34.47
N GLY A 79 4.76 -3.26 35.64
CA GLY A 79 6.14 -3.74 35.75
C GLY A 79 6.82 -3.44 37.08
N GLY A 80 7.87 -4.19 37.36
CA GLY A 80 8.56 -4.18 38.64
C GLY A 80 9.95 -4.79 38.59
N HIS A 81 10.49 -5.13 39.75
CA HIS A 81 11.85 -5.63 39.89
C HIS A 81 11.98 -7.08 39.40
N ILE A 82 13.15 -7.41 38.84
CA ILE A 82 13.47 -8.80 38.47
C ILE A 82 13.96 -9.54 39.72
N GLU A 83 13.32 -10.66 40.04
CA GLU A 83 13.73 -11.50 41.18
C GLU A 83 14.95 -12.38 40.86
N ALA A 84 15.60 -12.90 41.91
CA ALA A 84 16.78 -13.73 41.75
C ALA A 84 16.46 -15.04 41.00
N GLY A 85 17.06 -15.20 39.81
CA GLY A 85 16.85 -16.36 38.95
C GLY A 85 15.71 -16.21 37.95
N GLU A 86 15.03 -15.06 37.96
CA GLU A 86 13.96 -14.70 37.02
C GLU A 86 14.56 -14.03 35.76
N THR A 87 14.02 -14.34 34.58
CA THR A 87 14.34 -13.62 33.35
C THR A 87 13.51 -12.33 33.23
N PRO A 88 13.95 -11.31 32.46
CA PRO A 88 13.14 -10.10 32.26
C PRO A 88 11.73 -10.37 31.70
N GLU A 89 11.58 -11.39 30.85
CA GLU A 89 10.27 -11.76 30.31
C GLU A 89 9.36 -12.38 31.39
N GLU A 90 9.91 -13.23 32.26
CA GLU A 90 9.18 -13.83 33.39
C GLU A 90 8.74 -12.75 34.38
N ALA A 91 9.65 -11.82 34.72
CA ALA A 91 9.34 -10.67 35.57
C ALA A 91 8.21 -9.82 34.98
N ALA A 92 8.32 -9.41 33.72
CA ALA A 92 7.28 -8.62 33.06
C ALA A 92 5.92 -9.32 33.07
N ARG A 93 5.88 -10.64 32.90
CA ARG A 93 4.65 -11.44 32.92
C ARG A 93 4.05 -11.54 34.32
N ARG A 94 4.87 -11.83 35.34
CA ARG A 94 4.46 -11.92 36.75
C ARG A 94 3.92 -10.57 37.22
N GLU A 95 4.69 -9.51 37.05
CA GLU A 95 4.32 -8.15 37.46
C GLU A 95 3.02 -7.70 36.78
N THR A 96 2.88 -7.95 35.48
CA THR A 96 1.62 -7.66 34.77
C THR A 96 0.44 -8.40 35.38
N GLN A 97 0.61 -9.68 35.71
CA GLN A 97 -0.45 -10.49 36.32
C GLN A 97 -0.81 -9.99 37.72
N GLU A 98 0.18 -9.63 38.53
CA GLU A 98 0.00 -9.13 39.89
C GLU A 98 -0.68 -7.76 39.93
N GLU A 99 -0.28 -6.85 39.04
CA GLU A 99 -0.79 -5.46 39.03
C GLU A 99 -2.10 -5.27 38.26
N THR A 100 -2.44 -6.18 37.34
CA THR A 100 -3.61 -6.01 36.45
C THR A 100 -4.56 -7.19 36.44
N GLY A 101 -4.17 -8.36 36.97
CA GLY A 101 -4.91 -9.61 36.87
C GLY A 101 -4.85 -10.28 35.49
N TYR A 102 -4.08 -9.74 34.54
CA TYR A 102 -3.94 -10.28 33.18
C TYR A 102 -2.59 -10.96 32.97
N GLU A 103 -2.61 -12.15 32.37
CA GLU A 103 -1.39 -12.90 32.05
C GLU A 103 -1.07 -12.78 30.55
N PRO A 104 -0.05 -11.99 30.15
CA PRO A 104 0.30 -11.81 28.75
C PRO A 104 0.92 -13.09 28.18
N HIS A 105 0.41 -13.64 27.09
CA HIS A 105 0.94 -14.91 26.53
C HIS A 105 2.20 -14.74 25.68
N LYS A 106 2.20 -13.78 24.74
CA LYS A 106 3.31 -13.53 23.81
C LYS A 106 3.90 -12.16 24.09
N LEU A 107 5.13 -12.12 24.58
CA LEU A 107 5.88 -10.90 24.84
C LEU A 107 6.94 -10.71 23.76
N ILE A 108 7.09 -9.47 23.29
CA ILE A 108 8.10 -9.08 22.29
C ILE A 108 8.93 -7.96 22.92
N GLU A 109 10.23 -8.16 23.11
CA GLU A 109 11.10 -7.11 23.66
C GLU A 109 11.11 -5.88 22.73
N LEU A 110 10.72 -4.72 23.25
CA LEU A 110 10.77 -3.45 22.52
C LEU A 110 12.11 -2.74 22.71
N GLY A 111 12.69 -2.85 23.90
CA GLY A 111 13.97 -2.26 24.23
C GLY A 111 14.21 -2.09 25.72
N LYS A 112 15.36 -1.50 26.04
CA LYS A 112 15.83 -1.25 27.39
C LYS A 112 16.07 0.23 27.61
N SER A 113 15.66 0.74 28.77
CA SER A 113 16.02 2.08 29.25
C SER A 113 16.91 1.97 30.49
N ASP A 114 17.90 2.84 30.60
CA ASP A 114 18.85 2.88 31.72
C ASP A 114 18.98 4.33 32.18
N ASP A 115 18.56 4.62 33.42
CA ASP A 115 18.64 5.95 34.03
C ASP A 115 19.88 6.12 34.94
N GLY A 116 20.77 5.11 34.94
CA GLY A 116 21.96 5.03 35.79
C GLY A 116 21.72 4.27 37.10
N ASN A 117 20.48 4.23 37.61
CA ASN A 117 20.10 3.50 38.82
C ASN A 117 19.29 2.23 38.51
N VAL A 118 18.42 2.29 37.50
CA VAL A 118 17.52 1.22 37.07
C VAL A 118 17.73 0.92 35.58
N GLU A 119 17.99 -0.35 35.25
CA GLU A 119 17.84 -0.87 33.88
C GLU A 119 16.46 -1.52 33.76
N PHE A 120 15.59 -0.95 32.93
CA PHE A 120 14.23 -1.42 32.72
C PHE A 120 14.05 -2.00 31.32
N THR A 121 13.63 -3.25 31.22
CA THR A 121 13.33 -3.92 29.94
C THR A 121 11.82 -3.86 29.66
N THR A 122 11.41 -3.30 28.52
CA THR A 122 9.99 -3.20 28.15
C THR A 122 9.63 -4.20 27.08
N PHE A 123 8.55 -4.93 27.30
CA PHE A 123 7.96 -5.87 26.35
C PHE A 123 6.65 -5.36 25.79
N TYR A 124 6.32 -5.69 24.55
CA TYR A 124 5.03 -5.46 23.94
C TYR A 124 4.17 -6.72 23.99
N ASN A 125 2.90 -6.54 24.34
CA ASN A 125 1.87 -7.56 24.22
C ASN A 125 0.62 -7.00 23.52
N GLU A 126 0.11 -7.76 22.55
CA GLU A 126 -1.22 -7.53 21.98
C GLU A 126 -2.25 -8.37 22.72
N SER A 127 -3.36 -7.75 23.12
CA SER A 127 -4.41 -8.36 23.93
C SER A 127 -5.80 -7.96 23.44
N ARG A 128 -6.82 -8.72 23.87
CA ARG A 128 -8.21 -8.25 23.81
C ARG A 128 -8.48 -7.39 25.04
N PRO A 129 -9.46 -6.47 25.00
CA PRO A 129 -9.88 -5.75 26.20
C PRO A 129 -10.22 -6.70 27.34
N PHE A 130 -9.77 -6.35 28.55
CA PHE A 130 -10.03 -7.10 29.77
C PHE A 130 -10.30 -6.16 30.94
N ASP A 131 -10.94 -6.69 31.97
CA ASP A 131 -11.19 -5.97 33.22
C ASP A 131 -9.92 -5.93 34.05
N VAL A 132 -9.36 -4.73 34.25
CA VAL A 132 -8.12 -4.53 35.01
C VAL A 132 -8.42 -4.62 36.50
N ALA A 133 -7.78 -5.57 37.18
CA ALA A 133 -7.79 -5.72 38.62
C ALA A 133 -6.51 -5.13 39.21
N LEU A 134 -6.59 -3.89 39.71
CA LEU A 134 -5.44 -3.19 40.30
C LEU A 134 -4.96 -3.83 41.60
N SER A 135 -3.63 -3.87 41.77
CA SER A 135 -2.98 -4.12 43.06
C SER A 135 -2.96 -2.87 43.94
N ASP A 136 -2.48 -3.00 45.19
CA ASP A 136 -2.32 -1.89 46.13
C ASP A 136 -1.22 -0.89 45.72
N GLU A 137 -0.41 -1.23 44.71
CA GLU A 137 0.70 -0.40 44.22
C GLU A 137 0.24 0.69 43.25
N SER A 138 -0.94 0.52 42.67
CA SER A 138 -1.52 1.42 41.67
C SER A 138 -2.88 1.95 42.14
N THR A 139 -3.11 3.25 41.90
CA THR A 139 -4.33 3.93 42.37
C THR A 139 -5.45 3.93 41.33
N GLU A 140 -5.07 4.01 40.06
CA GLU A 140 -5.98 4.17 38.93
C GLU A 140 -5.38 3.47 37.69
N PHE A 141 -6.21 3.11 36.73
CA PHE A 141 -5.77 2.66 35.41
C PHE A 141 -6.48 3.45 34.30
N ILE A 142 -5.86 3.52 33.13
CA ILE A 142 -6.47 4.10 31.94
C ILE A 142 -6.04 3.34 30.69
N TRP A 143 -7.00 3.13 29.79
CA TRP A 143 -6.74 2.75 28.41
C TRP A 143 -6.65 4.02 27.57
N SER A 144 -5.46 4.34 27.07
CA SER A 144 -5.21 5.58 26.33
C SER A 144 -4.96 5.30 24.84
N PRO A 145 -5.55 6.04 23.89
CA PRO A 145 -5.34 5.80 22.47
C PRO A 145 -3.86 5.87 22.04
N LEU A 146 -3.45 5.02 21.11
CA LEU A 146 -2.10 5.06 20.53
C LEU A 146 -1.79 6.42 19.89
N GLY A 147 -0.84 7.15 20.48
CA GLY A 147 -0.43 8.50 20.08
C GLY A 147 -0.95 9.60 21.00
N SER A 148 -1.76 9.26 22.00
CA SER A 148 -2.24 10.17 23.04
C SER A 148 -1.98 9.55 24.40
N TRP A 149 -1.07 10.13 25.17
CA TRP A 149 -0.60 9.55 26.44
C TRP A 149 -1.13 10.34 27.63
N PRO A 150 -1.46 9.68 28.75
CA PRO A 150 -1.83 10.38 29.97
C PRO A 150 -0.62 11.09 30.58
N GLU A 151 -0.86 12.20 31.28
CA GLU A 151 0.18 12.99 31.96
C GLU A 151 -0.14 13.13 33.45
N PRO A 152 0.87 13.21 34.34
CA PRO A 152 2.30 13.14 34.05
C PRO A 152 2.77 11.71 33.75
N LEU A 153 3.52 11.52 32.67
CA LEU A 153 4.04 10.22 32.23
C LEU A 153 5.42 9.91 32.80
N HIS A 154 5.64 8.67 33.23
CA HIS A 154 6.94 8.21 33.70
C HIS A 154 8.04 8.35 32.63
N PRO A 155 9.24 8.88 32.96
CA PRO A 155 10.32 9.12 31.99
C PRO A 155 10.71 7.88 31.19
N GLY A 156 10.78 6.70 31.83
CA GLY A 156 11.07 5.44 31.16
C GLY A 156 10.00 5.03 30.14
N CYS A 157 8.73 5.31 30.41
CA CYS A 157 7.64 5.05 29.47
C CYS A 157 7.73 6.00 28.28
N ARG A 158 8.02 7.29 28.52
CA ARG A 158 8.22 8.28 27.46
C ARG A 158 9.32 7.85 26.49
N PHE A 159 10.46 7.41 27.03
CA PHE A 159 11.58 6.91 26.23
C PHE A 159 11.16 5.77 25.28
N VAL A 160 10.38 4.80 25.78
CA VAL A 160 9.89 3.70 24.94
C VAL A 160 8.89 4.18 23.89
N LEU A 161 7.96 5.06 24.25
CA LEU A 161 6.94 5.57 23.31
C LEU A 161 7.52 6.46 22.22
N GLU A 162 8.69 7.05 22.43
CA GLU A 162 9.43 7.86 21.45
C GLU A 162 10.39 7.01 20.58
N SER A 163 10.61 5.74 20.94
CA SER A 163 11.51 4.82 20.23
C SER A 163 11.00 4.41 18.85
N ASP A 164 11.92 4.11 17.94
CA ASP A 164 11.57 3.62 16.59
C ASP A 164 10.88 2.25 16.62
N ALA A 165 11.21 1.41 17.61
CA ALA A 165 10.53 0.13 17.82
C ALA A 165 9.04 0.35 18.12
N PHE A 166 8.71 1.30 19.00
CA PHE A 166 7.32 1.62 19.29
C PHE A 166 6.62 2.33 18.13
N LYS A 167 7.30 3.21 17.39
CA LYS A 167 6.71 3.83 16.17
C LYS A 167 6.29 2.78 15.15
N ALA A 168 7.00 1.65 15.04
CA ALA A 168 6.60 0.53 14.19
C ALA A 168 5.33 -0.17 14.71
N VAL A 169 5.24 -0.40 16.03
CA VAL A 169 4.02 -0.93 16.67
C VAL A 169 2.85 0.02 16.45
N ARG A 170 3.01 1.31 16.75
CA ARG A 170 1.99 2.34 16.52
C ARG A 170 1.52 2.35 15.07
N LYS A 171 2.46 2.35 14.11
CA LYS A 171 2.13 2.31 12.67
C LYS A 171 1.33 1.07 12.28
N ALA A 172 1.58 -0.10 12.88
CA ALA A 172 0.84 -1.32 12.60
C ALA A 172 -0.63 -1.26 13.04
N HIS A 173 -0.94 -0.38 14.01
CA HIS A 173 -2.29 -0.15 14.53
C HIS A 173 -3.00 1.05 13.92
N MET A 174 -2.30 1.87 13.14
CA MET A 174 -2.87 3.04 12.48
C MET A 174 -3.83 2.63 11.36
N THR A 175 -4.93 3.37 11.24
CA THR A 175 -5.68 3.39 9.98
C THR A 175 -4.90 4.17 8.92
N GLU A 176 -5.32 4.05 7.65
CA GLU A 176 -4.75 4.85 6.58
C GLU A 176 -4.96 6.35 6.84
N THR A 177 -6.05 6.72 7.52
CA THR A 177 -6.35 8.11 7.89
C THR A 177 -5.46 8.61 9.01
N ASP A 178 -5.15 7.78 10.00
CA ASP A 178 -4.22 8.14 11.07
C ASP A 178 -2.81 8.36 10.53
N LEU A 179 -2.35 7.46 9.65
CA LEU A 179 -1.05 7.61 8.99
C LEU A 179 -1.00 8.88 8.12
N ALA A 180 -2.06 9.17 7.35
CA ALA A 180 -2.13 10.41 6.57
C ALA A 180 -2.02 11.66 7.45
N ARG A 181 -2.75 11.71 8.57
CA ARG A 181 -2.67 12.84 9.52
C ARG A 181 -1.28 12.96 10.14
N ALA A 182 -0.67 11.84 10.49
CA ALA A 182 0.68 11.80 11.05
C ALA A 182 1.73 12.26 10.02
N MET A 183 1.55 11.94 8.74
CA MET A 183 2.39 12.50 7.65
C MET A 183 2.24 14.02 7.54
N VAL A 184 1.00 14.54 7.60
CA VAL A 184 0.74 15.99 7.57
C VAL A 184 1.36 16.69 8.78
N ALA A 185 1.31 16.06 9.96
CA ALA A 185 1.96 16.55 11.17
C ALA A 185 3.50 16.47 11.13
N GLY A 186 4.08 15.80 10.13
CA GLY A 186 5.52 15.61 9.99
C GLY A 186 6.09 14.48 10.85
N GLU A 187 5.25 13.62 11.43
CA GLU A 187 5.67 12.45 12.23
C GLU A 187 6.18 11.31 11.35
N TYR A 188 5.67 11.20 10.11
CA TYR A 188 6.12 10.22 9.11
C TYR A 188 6.49 10.92 7.81
N SER A 189 7.56 10.48 7.18
CA SER A 189 8.05 11.01 5.90
C SER A 189 7.18 10.61 4.71
N SER A 190 7.27 11.33 3.60
CA SER A 190 6.75 10.87 2.31
C SER A 190 7.89 10.23 1.49
N PRO A 191 7.69 9.04 0.88
CA PRO A 191 6.46 8.24 0.87
C PRO A 191 6.35 7.23 2.02
N GLN A 192 5.12 6.76 2.28
CA GLN A 192 4.84 5.61 3.16
C GLN A 192 4.11 4.50 2.40
N PHE A 193 4.54 3.26 2.60
CA PHE A 193 3.72 2.10 2.19
C PHE A 193 2.75 1.72 3.31
N PHE A 194 1.47 1.52 2.94
CA PHE A 194 0.39 1.11 3.82
C PHE A 194 -0.40 -0.04 3.18
N ILE A 195 -0.24 -1.26 3.73
CA ILE A 195 -0.88 -2.52 3.33
C ILE A 195 -0.68 -2.91 1.85
N ASN A 196 -1.31 -2.19 0.92
CA ASN A 196 -1.30 -2.43 -0.52
C ASN A 196 -1.16 -1.16 -1.37
N MET A 197 -0.97 0.00 -0.74
CA MET A 197 -0.88 1.29 -1.42
C MET A 197 0.30 2.11 -0.91
N TRP A 198 0.82 2.96 -1.78
CA TRP A 198 1.78 3.99 -1.40
C TRP A 198 1.04 5.29 -1.09
N MET A 199 1.53 6.01 -0.09
CA MET A 199 1.02 7.30 0.35
C MET A 199 2.10 8.33 0.09
N PHE A 200 1.77 9.35 -0.70
CA PHE A 200 2.67 10.47 -1.01
C PHE A 200 2.04 11.77 -0.55
N ASP A 201 2.87 12.68 -0.08
CA ASP A 201 2.50 14.08 0.08
C ASP A 201 2.79 14.84 -1.21
N ILE A 202 1.76 15.40 -1.84
CA ILE A 202 1.89 16.14 -3.11
C ILE A 202 1.20 17.49 -3.01
N ARG A 203 1.75 18.48 -3.71
CA ARG A 203 1.09 19.76 -3.91
C ARG A 203 -0.07 19.59 -4.89
N ILE A 204 -1.25 20.08 -4.53
CA ILE A 204 -2.36 20.23 -5.46
C ILE A 204 -2.19 21.53 -6.24
N THR A 205 -1.87 22.62 -5.54
CA THR A 205 -1.89 23.96 -6.12
C THR A 205 -1.13 24.98 -5.28
N GLY A 206 -0.45 25.93 -5.91
CA GLY A 206 0.05 27.14 -5.25
C GLY A 206 -0.88 28.33 -5.47
N THR A 207 -0.84 29.33 -4.59
CA THR A 207 -1.56 30.61 -4.77
C THR A 207 -0.62 31.78 -5.07
N GLY A 208 -1.19 32.94 -5.38
CA GLY A 208 -0.43 34.11 -5.81
C GLY A 208 -0.04 34.06 -7.28
N THR A 209 1.04 34.76 -7.65
CA THR A 209 1.48 34.90 -9.04
C THR A 209 2.45 33.78 -9.44
N SER A 210 2.22 33.17 -10.60
CA SER A 210 3.20 32.34 -11.30
C SER A 210 3.21 32.63 -12.80
N TYR A 211 4.20 32.13 -13.53
CA TYR A 211 4.34 32.32 -14.97
C TYR A 211 4.14 31.02 -15.73
N ARG A 212 3.27 31.04 -16.76
CA ARG A 212 3.05 29.90 -17.66
C ARG A 212 3.85 30.06 -18.94
N SER A 213 4.97 29.35 -19.04
CA SER A 213 5.87 29.42 -20.20
C SER A 213 5.22 29.00 -21.52
N LYS A 214 4.29 28.02 -21.48
CA LYS A 214 3.58 27.53 -22.66
C LYS A 214 2.64 28.58 -23.26
N ASP A 215 1.94 29.31 -22.40
CA ASP A 215 0.93 30.31 -22.78
C ASP A 215 1.50 31.74 -22.84
N LYS A 216 2.72 31.93 -22.33
CA LYS A 216 3.44 33.21 -22.22
C LYS A 216 2.64 34.28 -21.49
N GLU A 217 2.13 33.92 -20.31
CA GLU A 217 1.35 34.83 -19.47
C GLU A 217 1.60 34.59 -17.98
N TYR A 218 1.39 35.63 -17.18
CA TYR A 218 1.31 35.48 -15.72
C TYR A 218 -0.07 35.02 -15.33
N VAL A 219 -0.14 34.18 -14.32
CA VAL A 219 -1.38 33.74 -13.69
C VAL A 219 -1.33 34.12 -12.22
N TYR A 220 -2.36 34.81 -11.75
CA TYR A 220 -2.57 35.09 -10.34
C TYR A 220 -3.76 34.28 -9.84
N ARG A 221 -3.54 33.55 -8.76
CA ARG A 221 -4.56 32.78 -8.08
C ARG A 221 -4.91 33.43 -6.73
N PRO A 222 -6.12 33.96 -6.57
CA PRO A 222 -6.54 34.59 -5.32
C PRO A 222 -6.58 33.59 -4.16
N PRO A 223 -5.84 33.80 -3.06
CA PRO A 223 -5.84 32.89 -1.91
C PRO A 223 -7.24 32.61 -1.35
N GLU A 224 -8.12 33.60 -1.34
CA GLU A 224 -9.50 33.50 -0.83
C GLU A 224 -10.34 32.42 -1.56
N GLU A 225 -10.07 32.16 -2.84
CA GLU A 225 -10.82 31.17 -3.64
C GLU A 225 -10.27 29.74 -3.49
N TYR A 226 -9.05 29.57 -2.98
CA TYR A 226 -8.33 28.29 -2.97
C TYR A 226 -7.88 27.83 -1.58
N LEU A 227 -7.58 28.74 -0.66
CA LEU A 227 -7.17 28.45 0.72
C LEU A 227 -8.39 28.48 1.64
N ASN A 228 -9.37 27.63 1.36
CA ASN A 228 -10.59 27.51 2.14
C ASN A 228 -11.08 26.05 2.21
N GLU A 229 -11.93 25.76 3.19
CA GLU A 229 -12.47 24.42 3.45
C GLU A 229 -13.31 23.86 2.29
N ASP A 230 -14.02 24.72 1.54
CA ASP A 230 -14.81 24.28 0.38
C ASP A 230 -13.91 23.74 -0.73
N PHE A 231 -12.80 24.43 -1.01
CA PHE A 231 -11.80 23.98 -1.98
C PHE A 231 -11.16 22.67 -1.53
N LEU A 232 -10.75 22.55 -0.26
CA LEU A 232 -10.21 21.29 0.28
C LEU A 232 -11.20 20.14 0.17
N ALA A 233 -12.47 20.36 0.52
CA ALA A 233 -13.50 19.33 0.40
C ALA A 233 -13.67 18.84 -1.04
N ARG A 234 -13.57 19.75 -2.02
CA ARG A 234 -13.64 19.44 -3.45
C ARG A 234 -12.39 18.73 -3.99
N CYS A 235 -11.24 18.87 -3.33
CA CYS A 235 -10.03 18.15 -3.67
C CYS A 235 -10.07 16.67 -3.25
N ASN A 236 -10.90 16.32 -2.26
CA ASN A 236 -10.98 14.96 -1.78
C ASN A 236 -11.56 14.01 -2.85
N GLY A 237 -10.88 12.89 -3.10
CA GLY A 237 -11.27 11.90 -4.11
C GLY A 237 -10.85 12.24 -5.53
N LEU A 238 -10.13 13.35 -5.77
CA LEU A 238 -9.65 13.69 -7.11
C LEU A 238 -8.74 12.58 -7.67
N PRO A 239 -8.90 12.21 -8.96
CA PRO A 239 -7.98 11.29 -9.62
C PRO A 239 -6.57 11.86 -9.65
N VAL A 240 -5.59 11.01 -9.33
CA VAL A 240 -4.17 11.27 -9.57
C VAL A 240 -3.76 10.48 -10.80
N ILE A 241 -3.16 11.17 -11.77
CA ILE A 241 -2.78 10.61 -13.06
C ILE A 241 -1.30 10.89 -13.36
N ILE A 242 -0.71 10.10 -14.27
CA ILE A 242 0.61 10.38 -14.84
C ILE A 242 0.46 11.13 -16.16
N ASP A 243 1.13 12.27 -16.25
CA ASP A 243 1.12 13.20 -17.38
C ASP A 243 -0.27 13.75 -17.73
N HIS A 244 -0.28 14.90 -18.40
CA HIS A 244 -1.53 15.50 -18.86
C HIS A 244 -2.18 14.69 -19.99
N PRO A 245 -3.53 14.61 -20.03
CA PRO A 245 -4.23 14.13 -21.21
C PRO A 245 -4.12 15.17 -22.35
N ASP A 246 -4.10 14.69 -23.59
CA ASP A 246 -3.91 15.56 -24.76
C ASP A 246 -5.00 16.63 -24.91
N ASN A 247 -6.23 16.30 -24.47
CA ASN A 247 -7.41 17.17 -24.55
C ASN A 247 -7.71 17.92 -23.24
N ALA A 248 -6.74 18.02 -22.33
CA ALA A 248 -6.81 18.65 -21.00
C ALA A 248 -7.80 18.04 -20.00
N ASN A 249 -9.02 17.65 -20.41
CA ASN A 249 -9.99 17.01 -19.52
C ASN A 249 -9.87 15.49 -19.57
N LEU A 250 -10.13 14.85 -18.43
CA LEU A 250 -10.11 13.41 -18.32
C LEU A 250 -11.39 12.80 -18.91
N ASN A 251 -11.22 11.83 -19.81
CA ASN A 251 -12.30 10.99 -20.33
C ASN A 251 -12.10 9.54 -19.90
N SER A 252 -13.04 8.64 -20.24
CA SER A 252 -12.99 7.24 -19.79
C SER A 252 -11.72 6.49 -20.22
N GLU A 253 -11.23 6.71 -21.44
CA GLU A 253 -10.01 6.05 -21.95
C GLU A 253 -8.76 6.61 -21.27
N GLU A 254 -8.67 7.95 -21.14
CA GLU A 254 -7.54 8.61 -20.46
C GLU A 254 -7.48 8.25 -18.98
N PHE A 255 -8.63 8.22 -18.29
CA PHE A 255 -8.72 7.79 -16.89
C PHE A 255 -8.17 6.37 -16.74
N LYS A 256 -8.62 5.44 -17.57
CA LYS A 256 -8.18 4.04 -17.54
C LYS A 256 -6.68 3.89 -17.81
N LYS A 257 -6.14 4.71 -18.70
CA LYS A 257 -4.73 4.63 -19.12
C LYS A 257 -3.77 5.27 -18.13
N ARG A 258 -4.17 6.38 -17.49
CA ARG A 258 -3.26 7.26 -16.75
C ARG A 258 -3.50 7.30 -15.24
N SER A 259 -4.67 6.88 -14.77
CA SER A 259 -4.97 6.91 -13.33
C SER A 259 -4.07 5.95 -12.57
N VAL A 260 -3.39 6.49 -11.56
CA VAL A 260 -2.50 5.75 -10.68
C VAL A 260 -2.96 5.77 -9.23
N GLY A 261 -3.89 6.66 -8.91
CA GLY A 261 -4.27 6.95 -7.54
C GLY A 261 -5.40 7.96 -7.37
N SER A 262 -5.58 8.37 -6.13
CA SER A 262 -6.59 9.35 -5.74
C SER A 262 -6.16 10.19 -4.55
N VAL A 263 -6.61 11.44 -4.50
CA VAL A 263 -6.47 12.31 -3.34
C VAL A 263 -7.28 11.79 -2.17
N MET A 264 -6.68 11.78 -0.98
CA MET A 264 -7.31 11.29 0.25
C MET A 264 -7.49 12.39 1.29
N LEU A 265 -6.42 13.12 1.61
CA LEU A 265 -6.42 14.12 2.69
C LEU A 265 -5.78 15.41 2.20
N PRO A 266 -6.57 16.35 1.65
CA PRO A 266 -6.11 17.68 1.29
C PRO A 266 -5.98 18.57 2.53
N TYR A 267 -4.99 19.46 2.54
CA TYR A 267 -4.72 20.41 3.62
C TYR A 267 -3.99 21.66 3.10
N ILE A 268 -3.97 22.72 3.90
CA ILE A 268 -3.28 23.97 3.58
C ILE A 268 -1.90 23.97 4.22
N LYS A 269 -0.88 24.34 3.45
CA LYS A 269 0.50 24.52 3.90
C LYS A 269 1.00 25.87 3.41
N GLY A 270 0.98 26.87 4.28
CA GLY A 270 1.35 28.25 3.91
C GLY A 270 0.39 28.84 2.87
N ASP A 271 0.91 29.25 1.71
CA ASP A 271 0.17 29.78 0.56
C ASP A 271 -0.18 28.70 -0.49
N GLU A 272 -0.06 27.42 -0.14
CA GLU A 272 -0.30 26.29 -1.03
C GLU A 272 -1.33 25.31 -0.47
N VAL A 273 -1.98 24.58 -1.37
CA VAL A 273 -2.81 23.42 -1.07
C VAL A 273 -2.03 22.15 -1.39
N TRP A 274 -1.88 21.30 -0.38
CA TRP A 274 -1.21 20.00 -0.45
C TRP A 274 -2.19 18.89 -0.14
N ALA A 275 -1.81 17.65 -0.42
CA ALA A 275 -2.60 16.51 -0.05
C ALA A 275 -1.79 15.22 0.08
N ILE A 276 -2.22 14.39 1.02
CA ILE A 276 -1.85 12.98 1.04
C ILE A 276 -2.68 12.25 -0.01
N VAL A 277 -2.00 11.55 -0.92
CA VAL A 277 -2.60 10.78 -2.01
C VAL A 277 -2.29 9.31 -1.90
N ARG A 278 -3.20 8.48 -2.37
CA ARG A 278 -3.05 7.02 -2.45
C ARG A 278 -2.61 6.66 -3.86
N ILE A 279 -1.49 5.97 -4.01
CA ILE A 279 -0.95 5.48 -5.28
C ILE A 279 -0.91 3.96 -5.24
N TYR A 280 -1.62 3.31 -6.18
CA TYR A 280 -1.69 1.85 -6.27
C TYR A 280 -0.75 1.28 -7.34
N ASN A 281 -0.36 2.10 -8.31
CA ASN A 281 0.55 1.69 -9.38
C ASN A 281 2.01 1.71 -8.89
N GLU A 282 2.65 0.55 -8.84
CA GLU A 282 4.01 0.39 -8.34
C GLU A 282 5.06 1.11 -9.21
N ALA A 283 4.90 1.11 -10.53
CA ALA A 283 5.81 1.79 -11.44
C ALA A 283 5.75 3.32 -11.22
N ALA A 284 4.55 3.87 -11.05
CA ALA A 284 4.35 5.27 -10.73
C ALA A 284 4.94 5.64 -9.35
N ALA A 285 4.68 4.83 -8.32
CA ALA A 285 5.26 5.04 -7.00
C ALA A 285 6.80 5.00 -7.02
N THR A 286 7.39 4.09 -7.81
CA THR A 286 8.84 3.99 -7.98
C THR A 286 9.42 5.23 -8.65
N MET A 287 8.76 5.73 -9.71
CA MET A 287 9.15 6.97 -10.41
C MET A 287 9.05 8.16 -9.45
N MET A 288 7.90 8.34 -8.79
CA MET A 288 7.65 9.41 -7.82
C MET A 288 8.62 9.40 -6.64
N SER A 289 9.20 8.25 -6.27
CA SER A 289 10.17 8.14 -5.18
C SER A 289 11.60 8.50 -5.60
N LYS A 290 11.93 8.34 -6.90
CA LYS A 290 13.30 8.49 -7.42
C LYS A 290 13.53 9.82 -8.11
N GLU A 291 12.48 10.37 -8.70
CA GLU A 291 12.55 11.56 -9.52
C GLU A 291 11.99 12.76 -8.77
N GLN A 292 12.62 13.91 -8.98
CA GLN A 292 12.10 15.17 -8.49
C GLN A 292 11.02 15.65 -9.45
N LEU A 293 9.76 15.41 -9.09
CA LEU A 293 8.59 15.67 -9.92
C LEU A 293 7.76 16.84 -9.39
N SER A 294 6.99 17.42 -10.30
CA SER A 294 5.98 18.41 -10.01
C SER A 294 4.58 17.86 -10.16
N THR A 295 3.63 18.74 -9.91
CA THR A 295 2.21 18.48 -10.05
C THR A 295 1.54 19.59 -10.82
N SER A 296 0.47 19.22 -11.52
CA SER A 296 -0.32 20.15 -12.30
C SER A 296 -1.80 19.79 -12.20
N PRO A 297 -2.62 20.64 -11.57
CA PRO A 297 -4.06 20.44 -11.51
C PRO A 297 -4.72 20.89 -12.82
N ASN A 298 -5.78 20.19 -13.23
CA ASN A 298 -6.70 20.70 -14.25
C ASN A 298 -7.95 21.30 -13.58
N VAL A 299 -8.23 22.57 -13.89
CA VAL A 299 -9.34 23.35 -13.32
C VAL A 299 -10.20 23.92 -14.45
N VAL A 300 -11.50 23.65 -14.39
CA VAL A 300 -12.48 24.21 -15.32
C VAL A 300 -13.26 25.31 -14.59
N PHE A 301 -13.44 26.46 -15.24
CA PHE A 301 -14.17 27.62 -14.70
C PHE A 301 -15.57 27.74 -15.34
N ARG A 302 -16.57 28.34 -14.65
CA ARG A 302 -17.96 28.42 -15.15
C ARG A 302 -18.06 29.32 -16.36
N ASN A 303 -17.52 30.52 -16.25
CA ASN A 303 -17.47 31.48 -17.33
C ASN A 303 -16.08 32.12 -17.36
N PRO A 304 -15.06 31.46 -17.93
CA PRO A 304 -13.70 31.99 -17.95
C PRO A 304 -13.62 33.42 -18.53
N LYS A 305 -14.48 33.74 -19.50
CA LYS A 305 -14.53 35.07 -20.14
C LYS A 305 -15.13 36.19 -19.27
N LEU A 306 -15.87 35.85 -18.21
CA LEU A 306 -16.52 36.79 -17.30
C LEU A 306 -15.87 36.79 -15.91
N GLU A 307 -15.37 35.64 -15.48
CA GLU A 307 -14.83 35.42 -14.13
C GLU A 307 -13.29 35.56 -14.10
N ASN A 308 -12.58 35.20 -15.19
CA ASN A 308 -11.15 35.47 -15.25
C ASN A 308 -10.93 36.92 -15.71
N THR A 309 -10.10 37.63 -14.96
CA THR A 309 -9.77 39.02 -15.29
C THR A 309 -8.41 39.06 -15.95
N VAL A 310 -8.35 39.51 -17.20
CA VAL A 310 -7.07 39.76 -17.88
C VAL A 310 -6.66 41.20 -17.58
N VAL A 311 -5.55 41.35 -16.87
CA VAL A 311 -4.90 42.64 -16.60
C VAL A 311 -3.67 42.78 -17.48
N THR A 312 -3.39 44.00 -17.94
CA THR A 312 -2.10 44.31 -18.58
C THR A 312 -1.16 44.78 -17.48
N LEU A 313 -0.04 44.08 -17.32
CA LEU A 313 1.01 44.44 -16.35
C LEU A 313 1.81 45.65 -16.86
N ASP A 314 2.51 46.34 -15.95
CA ASP A 314 3.27 47.56 -16.26
C ASP A 314 4.36 47.35 -17.34
N ASN A 315 4.82 46.12 -17.51
CA ASN A 315 5.78 45.72 -18.54
C ASN A 315 5.13 45.40 -19.91
N GLY A 316 3.82 45.56 -20.06
CA GLY A 316 3.05 45.28 -21.27
C GLY A 316 2.62 43.82 -21.44
N GLU A 317 2.97 42.93 -20.49
CA GLU A 317 2.59 41.51 -20.53
C GLU A 317 1.18 41.29 -19.98
N LYS A 318 0.55 40.17 -20.36
CA LYS A 318 -0.78 39.81 -19.89
C LYS A 318 -0.68 39.05 -18.58
N GLY A 319 -1.45 39.48 -17.59
CA GLY A 319 -1.72 38.76 -16.36
C GLY A 319 -3.17 38.24 -16.36
N LEU A 320 -3.35 36.97 -16.06
CA LEU A 320 -4.64 36.32 -15.89
C LEU A 320 -4.91 36.14 -14.39
N ILE A 321 -5.94 36.79 -13.86
CA ILE A 321 -6.46 36.50 -12.53
C ILE A 321 -7.49 35.39 -12.69
N GLU A 322 -7.24 34.23 -12.08
CA GLU A 322 -8.18 33.09 -12.08
C GLU A 322 -9.40 33.40 -11.23
N GLY A 323 -10.59 33.12 -11.78
CA GLY A 323 -11.86 33.21 -11.05
C GLY A 323 -12.14 31.97 -10.19
N ASN A 324 -13.40 31.83 -9.77
CA ASN A 324 -13.83 30.71 -8.92
C ASN A 324 -13.87 29.37 -9.71
N PRO A 325 -13.13 28.33 -9.29
CA PRO A 325 -13.14 27.01 -9.91
C PRO A 325 -14.56 26.40 -9.98
N LYS A 326 -15.00 25.94 -11.16
CA LYS A 326 -16.24 25.15 -11.30
C LYS A 326 -16.02 23.67 -11.03
N LEU A 327 -14.96 23.11 -11.61
CA LEU A 327 -14.63 21.68 -11.54
C LEU A 327 -13.13 21.55 -11.36
N LEU A 328 -12.75 20.75 -10.37
CA LEU A 328 -11.41 20.20 -10.23
C LEU A 328 -11.47 18.81 -10.86
N ASP A 329 -10.73 18.59 -11.94
CA ASP A 329 -10.91 17.39 -12.76
C ASP A 329 -9.96 16.26 -12.34
N HIS A 330 -8.67 16.56 -12.22
CA HIS A 330 -7.63 15.64 -11.79
C HIS A 330 -6.36 16.40 -11.38
N ILE A 331 -5.42 15.67 -10.77
CA ILE A 331 -4.04 16.12 -10.52
C ILE A 331 -3.09 15.24 -11.33
N ALA A 332 -2.33 15.86 -12.23
CA ALA A 332 -1.30 15.18 -12.99
C ALA A 332 0.05 15.28 -12.27
N ILE A 333 0.75 14.16 -12.13
CA ILE A 333 2.17 14.12 -11.82
C ILE A 333 2.93 14.35 -13.13
N CYS A 334 3.89 15.27 -13.13
CA CYS A 334 4.63 15.66 -14.33
C CYS A 334 6.03 16.17 -13.99
N GLU A 335 6.94 16.18 -14.96
CA GLU A 335 8.33 16.64 -14.75
C GLU A 335 8.41 18.12 -14.32
N VAL A 336 7.61 19.00 -14.92
CA VAL A 336 7.66 20.46 -14.65
C VAL A 336 6.26 21.00 -14.43
N GLY A 337 6.06 21.72 -13.31
CA GLY A 337 4.79 22.34 -12.97
C GLY A 337 4.85 23.85 -13.04
N VAL A 338 3.72 24.46 -13.35
CA VAL A 338 3.58 25.93 -13.36
C VAL A 338 3.81 26.52 -11.97
N TRP A 339 3.46 25.79 -10.91
CA TRP A 339 3.49 26.31 -9.54
C TRP A 339 4.84 26.16 -8.86
N ASP A 340 5.86 25.61 -9.54
CA ASP A 340 7.25 25.64 -9.06
C ASP A 340 7.84 27.06 -9.11
N LYS A 341 7.12 28.04 -9.67
CA LYS A 341 7.51 29.47 -9.78
C LYS A 341 8.90 29.64 -10.43
N GLY A 342 9.24 28.74 -11.36
CA GLY A 342 10.53 28.72 -12.06
C GLY A 342 11.68 28.06 -11.28
N GLY A 343 11.42 27.55 -10.07
CA GLY A 343 12.33 26.71 -9.31
C GLY A 343 12.35 25.25 -9.80
N PRO A 344 13.17 24.39 -9.16
CA PRO A 344 13.16 22.96 -9.44
C PRO A 344 11.79 22.35 -9.10
N PRO A 345 11.40 21.22 -9.73
CA PRO A 345 10.14 20.56 -9.45
C PRO A 345 10.00 20.24 -7.95
N ALA A 346 8.92 20.69 -7.31
CA ALA A 346 8.72 20.50 -5.88
C ALA A 346 7.27 20.10 -5.56
N GLY A 347 6.56 19.55 -6.55
CA GLY A 347 5.16 19.17 -6.41
C GLY A 347 4.96 17.81 -5.73
N VAL A 348 5.96 16.94 -5.69
CA VAL A 348 5.91 15.64 -4.99
C VAL A 348 6.97 15.62 -3.90
N SER A 349 6.55 15.38 -2.65
CA SER A 349 7.47 15.30 -1.51
C SER A 349 8.11 13.91 -1.43
N THR A 350 9.43 13.86 -1.50
CA THR A 350 10.27 12.69 -1.27
C THR A 350 11.25 13.00 -0.13
N THR A 351 10.70 13.31 1.04
CA THR A 351 11.47 13.67 2.23
C THR A 351 12.10 12.41 2.84
N ASN A 352 13.25 11.99 2.32
CA ASN A 352 14.21 11.24 3.14
C ASN A 352 14.84 12.22 4.14
N VAL A 353 14.44 12.08 5.41
CA VAL A 353 14.97 12.77 6.60
C VAL A 353 14.57 14.25 6.69
N GLN A 354 14.13 14.68 7.88
CA GLN A 354 14.12 16.09 8.25
C GLN A 354 15.48 16.69 7.87
N GLU A 355 15.53 17.71 7.02
CA GLU A 355 16.71 18.57 7.03
C GLU A 355 16.79 19.16 8.45
N PRO A 356 17.81 18.87 9.27
CA PRO A 356 18.08 19.72 10.41
C PRO A 356 18.29 21.11 9.84
N GLU A 357 17.69 22.15 10.46
CA GLU A 357 17.84 23.53 10.00
C GLU A 357 19.33 23.85 9.80
N MET A 358 19.78 23.82 8.54
CA MET A 358 21.16 24.12 8.18
C MET A 358 21.38 25.62 8.38
N THR A 359 22.42 25.95 9.13
CA THR A 359 22.86 27.32 9.31
C THR A 359 23.30 27.92 7.98
N GLU A 360 23.28 29.24 7.86
CA GLU A 360 23.59 29.94 6.59
C GLU A 360 25.03 29.68 6.08
N GLU A 361 25.93 29.32 7.00
CA GLU A 361 27.30 28.90 6.68
C GLU A 361 27.35 27.50 6.06
N GLU A 362 26.53 26.56 6.54
CA GLU A 362 26.45 25.21 6.00
C GLU A 362 25.77 25.19 4.62
N ARG A 363 24.78 26.08 4.40
CA ARG A 363 24.13 26.24 3.09
C ARG A 363 25.10 26.75 2.02
N LYS A 364 26.01 27.66 2.41
CA LYS A 364 27.07 28.17 1.54
C LYS A 364 28.12 27.10 1.24
N ALA A 365 28.52 26.32 2.24
CA ALA A 365 29.47 25.22 2.06
C ALA A 365 28.92 24.11 1.13
N LYS A 366 27.63 23.79 1.24
CA LYS A 366 26.96 22.82 0.35
C LYS A 366 26.86 23.33 -1.08
N ALA A 367 26.47 24.60 -1.27
CA ALA A 367 26.42 25.22 -2.60
C ALA A 367 27.81 25.30 -3.26
N ASP A 368 28.87 25.58 -2.49
CA ASP A 368 30.24 25.60 -2.99
C ASP A 368 30.75 24.20 -3.36
N ALA A 369 30.34 23.17 -2.61
CA ALA A 369 30.67 21.77 -2.91
C ALA A 369 29.96 21.27 -4.18
N GLU A 370 28.66 21.55 -4.32
CA GLU A 370 27.85 21.19 -5.50
C GLU A 370 28.35 21.94 -6.77
N ALA A 371 28.74 23.21 -6.63
CA ALA A 371 29.34 23.97 -7.73
C ALA A 371 30.67 23.39 -8.19
N LYS A 372 31.49 22.87 -7.25
CA LYS A 372 32.76 22.22 -7.58
C LYS A 372 32.54 20.88 -8.28
N GLU A 373 31.59 20.08 -7.83
CA GLU A 373 31.24 18.80 -8.45
C GLU A 373 30.67 18.99 -9.87
N ALA A 374 29.81 20.00 -10.07
CA ALA A 374 29.30 20.36 -11.39
C ALA A 374 30.41 20.80 -12.36
N LEU A 375 31.44 21.50 -11.85
CA LEU A 375 32.58 21.95 -12.65
C LEU A 375 33.53 20.80 -13.02
N GLU A 376 33.73 19.85 -12.11
CA GLU A 376 34.48 18.61 -12.38
C GLU A 376 33.73 17.70 -13.37
N ALA A 377 32.40 17.59 -13.25
CA ALA A 377 31.57 16.84 -14.19
C ALA A 377 31.61 17.46 -15.60
N LYS A 378 31.55 18.78 -15.71
CA LYS A 378 31.66 19.50 -16.98
C LYS A 378 33.05 19.32 -17.61
N ALA A 379 34.12 19.40 -16.82
CA ALA A 379 35.48 19.15 -17.30
C ALA A 379 35.66 17.72 -17.82
N LYS A 380 35.01 16.74 -17.20
CA LYS A 380 35.03 15.34 -17.65
C LYS A 380 34.24 15.14 -18.95
N ALA A 381 33.09 15.80 -19.10
CA ALA A 381 32.30 15.78 -20.33
C ALA A 381 33.05 16.42 -21.51
N ASP A 382 33.67 17.59 -21.28
CA ASP A 382 34.47 18.29 -22.30
C ASP A 382 35.70 17.46 -22.73
N ALA A 383 36.30 16.70 -21.80
CA ALA A 383 37.41 15.78 -22.09
C ALA A 383 36.97 14.56 -22.91
N GLU A 384 35.80 13.99 -22.63
CA GLU A 384 35.22 12.89 -23.41
C GLU A 384 34.82 13.33 -24.83
N GLU A 385 34.27 14.54 -24.98
CA GLU A 385 33.92 15.09 -26.29
C GLU A 385 35.17 15.33 -27.15
N LYS A 386 36.24 15.87 -26.55
CA LYS A 386 37.52 16.03 -27.23
C LYS A 386 38.14 14.69 -27.63
N ALA A 387 38.08 13.68 -26.77
CA ALA A 387 38.59 12.34 -27.09
C ALA A 387 37.82 11.67 -28.25
N LYS A 388 36.49 11.90 -28.35
CA LYS A 388 35.68 11.44 -29.49
C LYS A 388 36.03 12.17 -30.78
N ALA A 389 36.24 13.48 -30.73
CA ALA A 389 36.64 14.27 -31.89
C ALA A 389 38.02 13.85 -32.42
N ASP A 390 38.99 13.64 -31.53
CA ASP A 390 40.34 13.18 -31.89
C ASP A 390 40.30 11.76 -32.52
N ALA A 391 39.42 10.87 -32.03
CA ALA A 391 39.22 9.53 -32.58
C ALA A 391 38.53 9.53 -33.96
N GLU A 392 37.60 10.45 -34.22
CA GLU A 392 37.00 10.64 -35.54
C GLU A 392 38.01 11.20 -36.57
N GLU A 393 38.91 12.09 -36.15
CA GLU A 393 39.96 12.64 -37.02
C GLU A 393 40.99 11.57 -37.42
N GLU A 394 41.40 10.72 -36.48
CA GLU A 394 42.26 9.55 -36.74
C GLU A 394 41.59 8.55 -37.70
N LYS A 395 40.28 8.29 -37.51
CA LYS A 395 39.52 7.40 -38.39
C LYS A 395 39.37 7.96 -39.80
N ALA A 396 39.16 9.27 -39.94
CA ALA A 396 39.11 9.94 -41.24
C ALA A 396 40.46 9.88 -41.98
N LYS A 397 41.59 10.01 -41.27
CA LYS A 397 42.93 9.82 -41.86
C LYS A 397 43.16 8.39 -42.32
N ALA A 398 42.78 7.40 -41.50
CA ALA A 398 42.89 5.99 -41.86
C ALA A 398 42.02 5.60 -43.07
N ASP A 399 40.80 6.15 -43.16
CA ASP A 399 39.92 5.93 -44.30
C ASP A 399 40.44 6.61 -45.58
N SER A 400 41.07 7.80 -45.48
CA SER A 400 41.73 8.46 -46.61
C SER A 400 42.89 7.63 -47.17
N GLU A 401 43.77 7.10 -46.32
CA GLU A 401 44.88 6.24 -46.76
C GLU A 401 44.39 4.93 -47.41
N LYS A 402 43.26 4.42 -46.92
CA LYS A 402 42.61 3.22 -47.48
C LYS A 402 42.02 3.49 -48.86
N TRP A 403 41.41 4.66 -49.07
CA TRP A 403 40.91 5.11 -50.38
C TRP A 403 42.03 5.38 -51.38
N ASP A 404 43.15 5.97 -50.96
CA ASP A 404 44.32 6.18 -51.84
C ASP A 404 44.95 4.85 -52.30
N LYS A 405 45.04 3.87 -51.39
CA LYS A 405 45.45 2.50 -51.77
C LYS A 405 44.48 1.86 -52.76
N LEU A 406 43.18 2.02 -52.55
CA LEU A 406 42.15 1.50 -53.44
C LEU A 406 42.22 2.15 -54.84
N MET A 407 42.41 3.47 -54.91
CA MET A 407 42.54 4.19 -56.18
C MET A 407 43.83 3.83 -56.92
N SER A 408 44.93 3.57 -56.21
CA SER A 408 46.16 3.04 -56.83
C SER A 408 45.97 1.63 -57.39
N ALA A 409 45.17 0.79 -56.72
CA ALA A 409 44.86 -0.56 -57.18
C ALA A 409 43.93 -0.55 -58.40
N VAL A 410 42.94 0.36 -58.43
CA VAL A 410 42.05 0.59 -59.58
C VAL A 410 42.84 1.14 -60.77
N ASP A 411 43.78 2.07 -60.57
CA ASP A 411 44.63 2.60 -61.63
C ASP A 411 45.59 1.51 -62.20
N SER A 412 46.05 0.59 -61.35
CA SER A 412 46.79 -0.62 -61.78
C SER A 412 45.93 -1.63 -62.53
N LEU A 413 44.62 -1.62 -62.31
CA LEU A 413 43.64 -2.49 -62.97
C LEU A 413 43.22 -1.91 -64.32
N CYS A 414 43.02 -0.59 -64.43
CA CYS A 414 42.81 0.11 -65.69
C CYS A 414 44.02 -0.07 -66.62
N LYS A 415 45.26 0.08 -66.11
CA LYS A 415 46.48 -0.18 -66.89
C LYS A 415 46.63 -1.64 -67.34
N ARG A 416 46.06 -2.60 -66.59
CA ARG A 416 46.00 -4.02 -66.97
C ARG A 416 44.86 -4.32 -67.94
N MET A 417 43.75 -3.60 -67.86
CA MET A 417 42.58 -3.78 -68.74
C MET A 417 42.81 -3.14 -70.13
N ASP A 418 43.49 -1.99 -70.18
CA ASP A 418 43.99 -1.39 -71.43
C ASP A 418 45.04 -2.28 -72.12
N SER A 419 45.72 -3.15 -71.37
CA SER A 419 46.64 -4.16 -71.91
C SER A 419 45.97 -5.49 -72.31
N TYR A 420 44.68 -5.67 -72.02
CA TYR A 420 43.93 -6.91 -72.25
C TYR A 420 42.81 -6.80 -73.31
N GLU A 421 42.47 -5.59 -73.80
CA GLU A 421 41.56 -5.38 -74.94
C GLU A 421 42.24 -5.42 -76.32
N ASN A 422 43.56 -5.56 -76.37
CA ASN A 422 44.27 -5.96 -77.58
C ASN A 422 44.39 -7.48 -77.65
N GLU A 423 43.64 -8.08 -78.57
CA GLU A 423 44.09 -9.22 -79.36
C GLU A 423 44.76 -10.41 -78.61
N LYS A 424 43.85 -11.28 -78.16
CA LYS A 424 43.71 -12.66 -78.67
C LYS A 424 44.66 -13.76 -78.18
N ASN A 425 43.99 -14.91 -78.03
CA ASN A 425 44.46 -16.29 -78.01
C ASN A 425 45.02 -16.72 -76.65
N ASP A 426 44.53 -17.75 -75.98
CA ASP A 426 43.93 -18.99 -76.48
C ASP A 426 43.35 -19.78 -75.28
N LYS A 427 42.23 -20.48 -75.50
CA LYS A 427 41.87 -21.85 -75.01
C LYS A 427 41.82 -22.11 -73.47
N LYS A 428 40.65 -22.40 -72.87
CA LYS A 428 39.90 -23.70 -72.75
C LYS A 428 40.30 -24.61 -71.56
N ALA A 429 39.26 -25.10 -70.84
CA ALA A 429 39.13 -26.36 -70.05
C ALA A 429 39.94 -26.47 -68.72
N ASP A 430 39.61 -27.22 -67.67
CA ASP A 430 38.48 -28.07 -67.20
C ASP A 430 38.75 -28.43 -65.70
N ALA A 431 37.68 -28.81 -64.97
CA ALA A 431 37.54 -29.79 -63.86
C ALA A 431 38.42 -29.84 -62.55
N MET A 432 37.72 -30.20 -61.45
CA MET A 432 38.14 -30.63 -60.06
C MET A 432 38.85 -32.03 -60.05
N PRO A 433 39.41 -32.65 -58.96
CA PRO A 433 39.01 -32.63 -57.51
C PRO A 433 40.13 -32.88 -56.43
N ALA A 434 39.70 -33.36 -55.24
CA ALA A 434 40.31 -33.52 -53.90
C ALA A 434 41.47 -34.53 -53.70
N GLU A 435 42.21 -34.42 -52.58
CA GLU A 435 42.43 -35.43 -51.50
C GLU A 435 43.62 -35.12 -50.54
N GLU A 436 43.65 -35.88 -49.44
CA GLU A 436 44.37 -35.83 -48.15
C GLU A 436 45.92 -36.05 -48.11
N MET A 437 46.46 -35.95 -46.87
CA MET A 437 47.64 -36.63 -46.24
C MET A 437 48.66 -35.63 -45.64
N SER A 438 48.88 -35.59 -44.31
CA SER A 438 49.50 -36.55 -43.38
C SER A 438 51.04 -36.48 -43.31
N VAL A 439 51.52 -35.94 -42.17
CA VAL A 439 52.63 -36.33 -41.26
C VAL A 439 54.04 -36.63 -41.82
N GLY A 440 55.07 -36.04 -41.19
CA GLY A 440 56.45 -36.51 -41.29
C GLY A 440 57.45 -35.76 -40.39
N ASP A 441 57.90 -36.45 -39.35
CA ASP A 441 58.89 -36.12 -38.30
C ASP A 441 60.24 -35.51 -38.71
N LYS A 442 60.92 -34.88 -37.72
CA LYS A 442 62.36 -35.11 -37.46
C LYS A 442 62.81 -34.74 -36.03
N LYS A 443 63.48 -35.73 -35.40
CA LYS A 443 64.24 -35.79 -34.14
C LYS A 443 65.31 -34.70 -33.95
N ALA A 444 65.68 -34.37 -32.70
CA ALA A 444 66.85 -34.96 -31.99
C ALA A 444 67.20 -34.29 -30.63
N ASP A 445 67.58 -35.14 -29.66
CA ASP A 445 68.52 -35.04 -28.52
C ASP A 445 68.50 -33.89 -27.49
N SER A 446 68.34 -34.23 -26.20
CA SER A 446 69.44 -34.66 -25.31
C SER A 446 69.00 -34.71 -23.83
N ASP A 447 69.60 -35.63 -23.09
CA ASP A 447 69.26 -36.10 -21.74
C ASP A 447 69.55 -35.13 -20.56
N GLU A 448 68.98 -35.54 -19.42
CA GLU A 448 69.38 -35.22 -18.03
C GLU A 448 68.89 -33.91 -17.38
N LYS A 449 67.68 -33.97 -16.83
CA LYS A 449 67.35 -33.63 -15.42
C LYS A 449 65.84 -33.71 -15.24
N LYS A 450 65.37 -34.50 -14.26
CA LYS A 450 64.29 -34.15 -13.32
C LYS A 450 63.69 -35.41 -12.70
N ALA A 451 64.17 -35.74 -11.51
CA ALA A 451 63.34 -36.40 -10.51
C ALA A 451 62.78 -35.28 -9.61
N ASP A 452 61.74 -34.57 -10.09
CA ASP A 452 60.94 -33.63 -9.27
C ASP A 452 59.60 -33.21 -9.91
N ASP A 453 59.20 -33.77 -11.07
CA ASP A 453 57.93 -33.40 -11.74
C ASP A 453 56.75 -34.37 -11.41
N ASP A 454 57.00 -35.61 -10.97
CA ASP A 454 55.95 -36.63 -10.74
C ASP A 454 55.02 -36.37 -9.53
N ALA A 455 55.39 -35.47 -8.61
CA ALA A 455 54.57 -35.12 -7.44
C ALA A 455 53.60 -33.96 -7.74
N LYS A 456 53.99 -33.02 -8.60
CA LYS A 456 53.15 -31.88 -8.99
C LYS A 456 52.06 -32.26 -9.99
N ASP A 457 52.33 -33.20 -10.88
CA ASP A 457 51.34 -33.63 -11.87
C ASP A 457 50.20 -34.43 -11.23
N LYS A 458 50.47 -35.24 -10.20
CA LYS A 458 49.43 -35.96 -9.45
C LYS A 458 48.56 -35.06 -8.58
N GLU A 459 49.13 -33.99 -8.04
CA GLU A 459 48.38 -33.01 -7.24
C GLU A 459 47.51 -32.10 -8.13
N ALA A 460 48.01 -31.75 -9.32
CA ALA A 460 47.25 -31.04 -10.35
C ALA A 460 46.11 -31.88 -10.95
N GLU A 461 46.34 -33.17 -11.19
CA GLU A 461 45.31 -34.11 -11.69
C GLU A 461 44.22 -34.35 -10.64
N ALA A 462 44.59 -34.51 -9.37
CA ALA A 462 43.63 -34.63 -8.27
C ALA A 462 42.83 -33.33 -8.01
N ALA A 463 43.44 -32.16 -8.20
CA ALA A 463 42.74 -30.88 -8.12
C ALA A 463 41.75 -30.69 -9.27
N LYS A 464 42.12 -31.13 -10.49
CA LYS A 464 41.26 -31.09 -11.67
C LYS A 464 40.05 -32.01 -11.52
N LEU A 465 40.25 -33.25 -11.06
CA LEU A 465 39.15 -34.19 -10.78
C LEU A 465 38.20 -33.68 -9.69
N LYS A 466 38.72 -33.01 -8.65
CA LYS A 466 37.87 -32.37 -7.63
C LYS A 466 37.10 -31.17 -8.14
N ALA A 467 37.68 -30.39 -9.07
CA ALA A 467 37.00 -29.27 -9.70
C ALA A 467 35.88 -29.75 -10.64
N GLU A 468 36.16 -30.78 -11.45
CA GLU A 468 35.18 -31.43 -12.33
C GLU A 468 34.02 -32.05 -11.52
N ALA A 469 34.31 -32.72 -10.40
CA ALA A 469 33.28 -33.26 -9.52
C ALA A 469 32.41 -32.16 -8.86
N LYS A 470 33.01 -31.03 -8.46
CA LYS A 470 32.27 -29.87 -7.93
C LYS A 470 31.38 -29.21 -8.99
N GLU A 471 31.85 -29.16 -10.23
CA GLU A 471 31.08 -28.61 -11.34
C GLU A 471 29.90 -29.52 -11.71
N GLU A 472 30.10 -30.84 -11.67
CA GLU A 472 29.05 -31.82 -11.91
C GLU A 472 27.99 -31.82 -10.78
N GLU A 473 28.41 -31.69 -9.52
CA GLU A 473 27.51 -31.53 -8.37
C GLU A 473 26.72 -30.21 -8.44
N ALA A 474 27.36 -29.11 -8.84
CA ALA A 474 26.69 -27.82 -9.06
C ALA A 474 25.67 -27.88 -10.22
N LYS A 475 26.01 -28.58 -11.31
CA LYS A 475 25.07 -28.84 -12.43
C LYS A 475 23.90 -29.70 -12.00
N ALA A 476 24.13 -30.73 -11.18
CA ALA A 476 23.07 -31.58 -10.64
C ALA A 476 22.14 -30.82 -9.67
N ASP A 477 22.69 -29.94 -8.84
CA ASP A 477 21.89 -29.10 -7.93
C ASP A 477 21.10 -28.02 -8.69
N ALA A 478 21.69 -27.45 -9.75
CA ALA A 478 20.98 -26.55 -10.67
C ALA A 478 19.82 -27.25 -11.39
N ALA A 479 20.04 -28.47 -11.89
CA ALA A 479 19.00 -29.27 -12.55
C ALA A 479 17.86 -29.66 -11.58
N LYS A 480 18.17 -29.96 -10.31
CA LYS A 480 17.16 -30.19 -9.27
C LYS A 480 16.37 -28.93 -8.90
N ARG A 481 17.02 -27.76 -8.89
CA ARG A 481 16.33 -26.47 -8.68
C ARG A 481 15.41 -26.14 -9.85
N GLU A 482 15.85 -26.41 -11.07
CA GLU A 482 15.05 -26.20 -12.29
C GLU A 482 13.83 -27.11 -12.34
N SER A 483 13.98 -28.41 -12.01
CA SER A 483 12.84 -29.33 -11.93
C SER A 483 11.87 -28.96 -10.80
N ALA A 484 12.37 -28.57 -9.63
CA ALA A 484 11.54 -28.10 -8.53
C ALA A 484 10.80 -26.80 -8.88
N LEU A 485 11.40 -25.92 -9.70
CA LEU A 485 10.78 -24.69 -10.17
C LEU A 485 9.68 -24.99 -11.20
N LEU A 486 9.89 -25.95 -12.11
CA LEU A 486 8.87 -26.43 -13.05
C LEU A 486 7.68 -27.08 -12.34
N ASP A 487 7.92 -27.91 -11.32
CA ASP A 487 6.85 -28.50 -10.50
C ASP A 487 6.06 -27.42 -9.74
N ARG A 488 6.74 -26.39 -9.25
CA ARG A 488 6.12 -25.25 -8.58
C ARG A 488 5.31 -24.38 -9.56
N ILE A 489 5.80 -24.17 -10.78
CA ILE A 489 5.04 -23.49 -11.84
C ILE A 489 3.79 -24.30 -12.19
N SER A 490 3.89 -25.61 -12.37
CA SER A 490 2.72 -26.46 -12.66
C SER A 490 1.68 -26.43 -11.53
N ASN A 491 2.13 -26.42 -10.26
CA ASN A 491 1.23 -26.27 -9.12
C ASN A 491 0.60 -24.87 -9.07
N LEU A 492 1.34 -23.81 -9.38
CA LEU A 492 0.80 -22.45 -9.47
C LEU A 492 -0.21 -22.32 -10.60
N GLU A 493 -0.01 -22.96 -11.75
CA GLU A 493 -0.97 -23.01 -12.86
C GLU A 493 -2.26 -23.72 -12.44
N LYS A 494 -2.16 -24.86 -11.74
CA LYS A 494 -3.33 -25.55 -11.18
C LYS A 494 -4.08 -24.70 -10.17
N MET A 495 -3.35 -24.02 -9.28
CA MET A 495 -3.93 -23.08 -8.32
C MET A 495 -4.57 -21.88 -9.01
N LEU A 496 -3.98 -21.36 -10.09
CA LEU A 496 -4.51 -20.26 -10.89
C LEU A 496 -5.81 -20.64 -11.59
N VAL A 497 -5.88 -21.84 -12.18
CA VAL A 497 -7.11 -22.37 -12.77
C VAL A 497 -8.20 -22.57 -11.70
N GLN A 498 -7.81 -23.07 -10.53
CA GLN A 498 -8.73 -23.24 -9.40
C GLN A 498 -9.22 -21.89 -8.84
N THR A 499 -8.34 -20.89 -8.72
CA THR A 499 -8.73 -19.53 -8.29
C THR A 499 -9.55 -18.81 -9.35
N ALA A 500 -9.22 -18.94 -10.64
CA ALA A 500 -10.02 -18.39 -11.75
C ALA A 500 -11.44 -18.98 -11.82
N SER A 501 -11.64 -20.20 -11.32
CA SER A 501 -12.97 -20.81 -11.16
C SER A 501 -13.75 -20.30 -9.94
N LEU A 502 -13.06 -19.66 -9.00
CA LEU A 502 -13.61 -19.09 -7.76
C LEU A 502 -13.76 -17.55 -7.83
N THR A 503 -13.11 -16.89 -8.79
CA THR A 503 -13.31 -15.46 -9.04
C THR A 503 -14.64 -15.24 -9.78
N PRO A 504 -15.55 -14.41 -9.26
CA PRO A 504 -16.76 -14.02 -9.98
C PRO A 504 -16.35 -13.37 -11.31
N LYS A 505 -16.88 -13.88 -12.43
CA LYS A 505 -16.70 -13.22 -13.72
C LYS A 505 -17.31 -11.81 -13.63
N PRO A 506 -16.61 -10.76 -14.08
CA PRO A 506 -17.20 -9.42 -14.11
C PRO A 506 -18.45 -9.44 -14.99
N LEU A 507 -19.58 -8.97 -14.46
CA LEU A 507 -20.83 -8.89 -15.21
C LEU A 507 -20.64 -7.99 -16.43
N THR A 508 -20.99 -8.49 -17.61
CA THR A 508 -21.05 -7.67 -18.82
C THR A 508 -22.31 -6.79 -18.80
N ASP A 509 -22.33 -5.72 -19.60
CA ASP A 509 -23.53 -4.87 -19.75
C ASP A 509 -24.76 -5.68 -20.19
N ALA A 510 -24.56 -6.74 -20.98
CA ALA A 510 -25.61 -7.65 -21.39
C ALA A 510 -26.16 -8.47 -20.20
N ASP A 511 -25.29 -8.89 -19.28
CA ASP A 511 -25.72 -9.60 -18.06
C ASP A 511 -26.51 -8.66 -17.15
N GLN A 512 -26.06 -7.43 -16.96
CA GLN A 512 -26.78 -6.42 -16.16
C GLN A 512 -28.18 -6.14 -16.73
N ALA A 513 -28.30 -5.99 -18.04
CA ALA A 513 -29.60 -5.85 -18.71
C ALA A 513 -30.49 -7.08 -18.46
N ALA A 514 -29.93 -8.29 -18.56
CA ALA A 514 -30.68 -9.53 -18.32
C ALA A 514 -31.15 -9.69 -16.86
N PHE A 515 -30.36 -9.23 -15.88
CA PHE A 515 -30.77 -9.16 -14.47
C PHE A 515 -31.92 -8.18 -14.26
N ALA A 516 -31.85 -6.99 -14.87
CA ALA A 516 -32.89 -5.98 -14.80
C ALA A 516 -34.21 -6.47 -15.43
N ASP A 517 -34.13 -7.12 -16.60
CA ASP A 517 -35.29 -7.69 -17.28
C ASP A 517 -35.95 -8.82 -16.48
N ALA A 518 -35.13 -9.71 -15.89
CA ALA A 518 -35.61 -10.80 -15.05
C ALA A 518 -36.33 -10.27 -13.79
N GLN A 519 -35.74 -9.27 -13.14
CA GLN A 519 -36.33 -8.59 -11.98
C GLN A 519 -37.66 -7.93 -12.34
N SER A 520 -37.73 -7.17 -13.43
CA SER A 520 -38.94 -6.45 -13.85
C SER A 520 -40.12 -7.41 -14.12
N LYS A 521 -39.84 -8.54 -14.79
CA LYS A 521 -40.82 -9.60 -15.02
C LYS A 521 -41.31 -10.22 -13.72
N ALA A 522 -40.40 -10.56 -12.80
CA ALA A 522 -40.75 -11.16 -11.52
C ALA A 522 -41.52 -10.17 -10.62
N ASP A 523 -41.11 -8.90 -10.53
CA ASP A 523 -41.80 -7.89 -9.72
C ASP A 523 -43.26 -7.69 -10.15
N SER A 524 -43.55 -7.82 -11.46
CA SER A 524 -44.92 -7.76 -11.96
C SER A 524 -45.79 -8.90 -11.41
N VAL A 525 -45.26 -10.13 -11.35
CA VAL A 525 -45.98 -11.31 -10.85
C VAL A 525 -46.06 -11.30 -9.32
N TYR A 526 -44.96 -11.04 -8.63
CA TYR A 526 -44.92 -10.95 -7.17
C TYR A 526 -45.82 -9.80 -6.66
N GLY A 527 -45.86 -8.68 -7.38
CA GLY A 527 -46.73 -7.55 -7.10
C GLY A 527 -48.21 -7.91 -7.15
N ALA A 528 -48.62 -8.80 -8.06
CA ALA A 528 -49.99 -9.32 -8.10
C ALA A 528 -50.36 -10.10 -6.82
N PHE A 529 -49.35 -10.66 -6.13
CA PHE A 529 -49.49 -11.28 -4.81
C PHE A 529 -49.19 -10.33 -3.64
N GLY A 530 -48.94 -9.04 -3.88
CA GLY A 530 -48.61 -8.06 -2.84
C GLY A 530 -47.22 -8.28 -2.21
N LYS A 531 -46.32 -8.95 -2.94
CA LYS A 531 -44.95 -9.25 -2.53
C LYS A 531 -43.96 -8.55 -3.45
N GLN A 532 -42.71 -8.45 -3.02
CA GLN A 532 -41.61 -7.96 -3.83
C GLN A 532 -40.73 -9.14 -4.27
N ALA A 533 -40.22 -9.13 -5.51
CA ALA A 533 -39.36 -10.20 -5.98
C ALA A 533 -37.96 -10.09 -5.34
N PRO A 534 -37.37 -11.19 -4.82
CA PRO A 534 -36.03 -11.18 -4.24
C PRO A 534 -34.96 -10.70 -5.23
N ARG A 535 -34.06 -9.82 -4.80
CA ARG A 535 -32.94 -9.33 -5.62
C ARG A 535 -31.91 -10.43 -5.92
N ALA A 536 -31.10 -10.24 -6.96
CA ALA A 536 -29.97 -11.10 -7.31
C ALA A 536 -28.92 -11.16 -6.18
N LEU A 537 -28.32 -12.33 -5.97
CA LEU A 537 -27.26 -12.54 -4.99
C LEU A 537 -25.88 -12.22 -5.62
N ASN A 538 -24.90 -11.86 -4.78
CA ASN A 538 -23.55 -11.59 -5.23
C ASN A 538 -22.93 -12.85 -5.87
N GLY A 539 -22.47 -12.72 -7.12
CA GLY A 539 -21.87 -13.83 -7.87
C GLY A 539 -22.86 -14.86 -8.41
N GLU A 540 -24.18 -14.60 -8.33
CA GLU A 540 -25.22 -15.44 -8.92
C GLU A 540 -25.20 -15.32 -10.45
N ASP A 541 -25.36 -16.44 -11.16
CA ASP A 541 -25.54 -16.44 -12.61
C ASP A 541 -26.97 -16.05 -13.01
N VAL A 542 -27.15 -15.44 -14.19
CA VAL A 542 -28.47 -14.98 -14.68
C VAL A 542 -29.51 -16.10 -14.71
N LEU A 543 -29.13 -17.31 -15.14
CA LEU A 543 -30.06 -18.44 -15.21
C LEU A 543 -30.40 -18.95 -13.81
N ALA A 544 -29.41 -19.02 -12.91
CA ALA A 544 -29.62 -19.39 -11.52
C ALA A 544 -30.58 -18.41 -10.82
N TYR A 545 -30.40 -17.12 -11.09
CA TYR A 545 -31.26 -16.07 -10.58
C TYR A 545 -32.72 -16.21 -11.04
N LYS A 546 -32.95 -16.41 -12.35
CA LYS A 546 -34.30 -16.63 -12.89
C LYS A 546 -34.97 -17.88 -12.30
N LYS A 547 -34.23 -18.97 -12.15
CA LYS A 547 -34.71 -20.21 -11.50
C LYS A 547 -35.17 -19.95 -10.06
N ARG A 548 -34.38 -19.19 -9.30
CA ARG A 548 -34.71 -18.82 -7.92
C ARG A 548 -35.94 -17.92 -7.83
N LEU A 549 -36.13 -17.00 -8.77
CA LEU A 549 -37.32 -16.15 -8.85
C LEU A 549 -38.59 -16.96 -9.16
N ALA A 550 -38.51 -17.93 -10.07
CA ALA A 550 -39.63 -18.76 -10.48
C ALA A 550 -40.01 -19.85 -9.44
N ALA A 551 -39.05 -20.33 -8.64
CA ALA A 551 -39.26 -21.45 -7.73
C ALA A 551 -40.38 -21.26 -6.69
N PRO A 552 -40.56 -20.09 -6.04
CA PRO A 552 -41.71 -19.86 -5.15
C PRO A 552 -43.04 -19.72 -5.89
N MET A 553 -43.02 -19.28 -7.15
CA MET A 553 -44.23 -19.04 -7.95
C MET A 553 -44.78 -20.32 -8.57
N LYS A 554 -43.94 -21.35 -8.79
CA LYS A 554 -44.35 -22.63 -9.40
C LYS A 554 -45.50 -23.35 -8.68
N GLN A 555 -45.72 -23.07 -7.38
CA GLN A 555 -46.85 -23.63 -6.61
C GLN A 555 -48.22 -23.31 -7.22
N HIS A 556 -48.31 -22.23 -8.01
CA HIS A 556 -49.52 -21.81 -8.69
C HIS A 556 -49.72 -22.49 -10.05
N SER A 557 -48.71 -23.20 -10.57
CA SER A 557 -48.78 -23.93 -11.83
C SER A 557 -49.04 -25.41 -11.60
N ALA A 558 -50.15 -25.92 -12.14
CA ALA A 558 -50.48 -27.34 -12.03
C ALA A 558 -49.46 -28.24 -12.76
N ALA A 559 -48.88 -27.76 -13.86
CA ALA A 559 -47.94 -28.50 -14.69
C ALA A 559 -46.51 -28.51 -14.13
N TRP A 560 -46.11 -27.44 -13.43
CA TRP A 560 -44.71 -27.23 -13.03
C TRP A 560 -44.46 -27.27 -11.52
N LYS A 561 -45.51 -27.38 -10.68
CA LYS A 561 -45.37 -27.38 -9.21
C LYS A 561 -44.41 -28.46 -8.69
N ASP A 562 -44.43 -29.65 -9.29
CA ASP A 562 -43.66 -30.82 -8.82
C ASP A 562 -42.32 -30.99 -9.56
N VAL A 563 -42.02 -30.11 -10.52
CA VAL A 563 -40.78 -30.18 -11.32
C VAL A 563 -39.64 -29.48 -10.58
N ASP A 564 -38.45 -30.08 -10.59
CA ASP A 564 -37.22 -29.44 -10.09
C ASP A 564 -36.65 -28.50 -11.16
N LEU A 565 -36.71 -27.19 -10.88
CA LEU A 565 -36.23 -26.15 -11.78
C LEU A 565 -34.70 -26.03 -11.77
N ALA A 566 -34.02 -26.49 -10.71
CA ALA A 566 -32.57 -26.37 -10.59
C ALA A 566 -31.86 -27.16 -11.70
N GLY A 567 -32.34 -28.38 -11.98
CA GLY A 567 -31.78 -29.28 -12.99
C GLY A 567 -32.15 -28.99 -14.45
N LEU A 568 -33.00 -28.00 -14.74
CA LEU A 568 -33.43 -27.72 -16.12
C LEU A 568 -32.35 -27.00 -16.94
N GLU A 569 -32.19 -27.40 -18.20
CA GLU A 569 -31.38 -26.70 -19.19
C GLU A 569 -32.04 -25.35 -19.56
N ALA A 570 -31.26 -24.36 -20.03
CA ALA A 570 -31.71 -22.98 -20.23
C ALA A 570 -32.92 -22.85 -21.18
N SER A 571 -32.95 -23.61 -22.28
CA SER A 571 -34.04 -23.56 -23.26
C SER A 571 -35.34 -24.13 -22.70
N VAL A 572 -35.25 -25.22 -21.93
CA VAL A 572 -36.40 -25.85 -21.27
C VAL A 572 -36.91 -24.97 -20.14
N PHE A 573 -35.99 -24.36 -19.38
CA PHE A 573 -36.34 -23.45 -18.31
C PHE A 573 -37.07 -22.20 -18.82
N ALA A 574 -36.70 -21.65 -19.98
CA ALA A 574 -37.40 -20.49 -20.55
C ALA A 574 -38.89 -20.76 -20.83
N ILE A 575 -39.23 -21.99 -21.26
CA ILE A 575 -40.62 -22.43 -21.46
C ILE A 575 -41.32 -22.55 -20.10
N ALA A 576 -40.64 -23.16 -19.12
CA ALA A 576 -41.16 -23.32 -17.76
C ALA A 576 -41.41 -21.96 -17.07
N GLU A 577 -40.47 -21.02 -17.18
CA GLU A 577 -40.55 -19.66 -16.61
C GLU A 577 -41.79 -18.92 -17.14
N ALA A 578 -41.99 -18.94 -18.46
CA ALA A 578 -43.14 -18.29 -19.08
C ALA A 578 -44.47 -18.90 -18.62
N ALA A 579 -44.55 -20.24 -18.56
CA ALA A 579 -45.75 -20.94 -18.10
C ALA A 579 -46.03 -20.69 -16.61
N ILE A 580 -45.00 -20.79 -15.75
CA ILE A 580 -45.12 -20.57 -14.31
C ILE A 580 -45.60 -19.14 -14.02
N TYR A 581 -45.03 -18.13 -14.67
CA TYR A 581 -45.46 -16.75 -14.47
C TYR A 581 -46.86 -16.47 -15.02
N ALA A 582 -47.24 -17.07 -16.15
CA ALA A 582 -48.60 -16.97 -16.67
C ALA A 582 -49.62 -17.58 -15.70
N ASP A 583 -49.41 -18.83 -15.27
CA ASP A 583 -50.28 -19.55 -14.33
C ASP A 583 -50.36 -18.82 -12.98
N SER A 584 -49.24 -18.28 -12.50
CA SER A 584 -49.18 -17.50 -11.26
C SER A 584 -49.97 -16.20 -11.38
N MET A 585 -49.85 -15.50 -12.50
CA MET A 585 -50.62 -14.28 -12.74
C MET A 585 -52.12 -14.58 -12.87
N GLU A 586 -52.50 -15.68 -13.53
CA GLU A 586 -53.89 -16.13 -13.61
C GLU A 586 -54.45 -16.50 -12.23
N ALA A 587 -53.68 -17.24 -11.43
CA ALA A 587 -54.03 -17.56 -10.04
C ALA A 587 -54.16 -16.31 -9.15
N ALA A 588 -53.36 -15.27 -9.41
CA ALA A 588 -53.47 -13.99 -8.71
C ALA A 588 -54.75 -13.22 -9.10
N ILE A 589 -55.16 -13.30 -10.37
CA ILE A 589 -56.36 -12.65 -10.91
C ILE A 589 -57.65 -13.41 -10.51
N HIS A 590 -57.60 -14.73 -10.48
CA HIS A 590 -58.71 -15.62 -10.17
C HIS A 590 -58.40 -16.51 -8.95
N PRO A 591 -58.26 -15.94 -7.74
CA PRO A 591 -58.02 -16.75 -6.56
C PRO A 591 -59.24 -17.65 -6.33
N SER A 592 -59.01 -18.96 -6.18
CA SER A 592 -60.05 -19.95 -5.86
C SER A 592 -60.75 -19.68 -4.52
N VAL A 593 -60.21 -18.76 -3.71
CA VAL A 593 -60.77 -18.25 -2.46
C VAL A 593 -60.80 -16.73 -2.56
N ALA A 594 -62.01 -16.14 -2.63
CA ALA A 594 -62.17 -14.71 -2.45
C ALA A 594 -61.74 -14.32 -1.02
N PRO A 595 -60.95 -13.26 -0.83
CA PRO A 595 -60.53 -12.84 0.51
C PRO A 595 -61.77 -12.59 1.40
N GLU A 596 -61.73 -13.12 2.63
CA GLU A 596 -62.83 -12.99 3.62
C GLU A 596 -63.22 -11.53 3.89
N ALA A 597 -62.30 -10.59 3.65
CA ALA A 597 -62.52 -9.15 3.78
C ALA A 597 -62.16 -8.41 2.47
N GLY A 598 -63.18 -8.11 1.65
CA GLY A 598 -63.15 -6.99 0.71
C GLY A 598 -62.66 -7.23 -0.73
N LEU A 599 -62.35 -6.12 -1.40
CA LEU A 599 -61.85 -6.05 -2.79
C LEU A 599 -60.32 -5.89 -2.78
N ARG A 600 -59.63 -6.69 -3.58
CA ARG A 600 -58.18 -6.59 -3.80
C ARG A 600 -57.88 -5.81 -5.08
N ALA A 601 -57.05 -4.77 -4.99
CA ALA A 601 -56.53 -4.06 -6.15
C ALA A 601 -55.38 -4.85 -6.81
N VAL A 602 -55.47 -5.06 -8.12
CA VAL A 602 -54.38 -5.60 -8.95
C VAL A 602 -54.05 -4.54 -10.00
N THR A 603 -52.87 -3.94 -9.88
CA THR A 603 -52.39 -2.91 -10.81
C THR A 603 -51.48 -3.56 -11.85
N ARG A 604 -51.86 -3.50 -13.13
CA ARG A 604 -51.04 -3.93 -14.26
C ARG A 604 -50.51 -2.71 -15.00
N ASP A 605 -49.21 -2.69 -15.26
CA ASP A 605 -48.62 -1.77 -16.23
C ASP A 605 -48.81 -2.34 -17.64
N THR A 606 -49.36 -1.53 -18.54
CA THR A 606 -49.65 -1.94 -19.92
C THR A 606 -48.41 -1.87 -20.82
N GLY A 607 -47.26 -1.43 -20.30
CA GLY A 607 -46.01 -1.29 -21.06
C GLY A 607 -45.91 0.01 -21.86
N THR A 608 -46.98 0.81 -21.91
CA THR A 608 -47.02 2.15 -22.52
C THR A 608 -47.07 3.26 -21.47
N GLY A 609 -46.74 2.96 -20.20
CA GLY A 609 -46.78 3.91 -19.08
C GLY A 609 -48.16 4.12 -18.45
N HIS A 610 -49.20 3.44 -18.95
CA HIS A 610 -50.54 3.46 -18.36
C HIS A 610 -50.69 2.32 -17.35
N LYS A 611 -51.04 2.67 -16.11
CA LYS A 611 -51.34 1.72 -15.03
C LYS A 611 -52.85 1.50 -14.93
N VAL A 612 -53.29 0.26 -15.16
CA VAL A 612 -54.69 -0.14 -15.01
C VAL A 612 -54.83 -0.90 -13.70
N THR A 613 -55.64 -0.37 -12.77
CA THR A 613 -55.94 -1.03 -11.50
C THR A 613 -57.32 -1.68 -11.57
N THR A 614 -57.36 -3.00 -11.49
CA THR A 614 -58.61 -3.78 -11.49
C THR A 614 -58.84 -4.37 -10.11
N PHE A 615 -60.06 -4.27 -9.59
CA PHE A 615 -60.42 -4.74 -8.24
C PHE A 615 -61.15 -6.07 -8.32
N TYR A 616 -60.67 -7.08 -7.59
CA TYR A 616 -61.24 -8.43 -7.55
C TYR A 616 -61.67 -8.80 -6.12
N GLY A 617 -62.88 -9.33 -5.94
CA GLY A 617 -63.41 -9.73 -4.64
C GLY A 617 -64.94 -9.68 -4.58
N ARG A 618 -65.53 -9.84 -3.39
CA ARG A 618 -66.99 -9.69 -3.17
C ARG A 618 -67.33 -8.23 -2.87
N PRO A 619 -67.98 -7.47 -3.77
CA PRO A 619 -68.26 -6.04 -3.54
C PRO A 619 -69.14 -5.79 -2.31
N GLY A 620 -69.95 -6.78 -1.91
CA GLY A 620 -70.86 -6.70 -0.77
C GLY A 620 -70.27 -7.12 0.58
N ALA A 621 -69.00 -7.55 0.65
CA ALA A 621 -68.41 -8.04 1.91
C ALA A 621 -68.44 -7.01 3.04
N TRP A 622 -68.23 -5.72 2.73
CA TRP A 622 -68.36 -4.64 3.72
C TRP A 622 -69.80 -4.30 4.08
N MET A 623 -70.78 -4.64 3.22
CA MET A 623 -72.20 -4.43 3.51
C MET A 623 -72.79 -5.51 4.40
N ASP A 624 -72.12 -6.66 4.55
CA ASP A 624 -72.65 -7.77 5.35
C ASP A 624 -72.72 -7.40 6.85
N ASP A 625 -71.85 -6.52 7.35
CA ASP A 625 -71.90 -5.95 8.71
C ASP A 625 -73.08 -4.98 8.93
N PHE A 626 -73.61 -4.39 7.85
CA PHE A 626 -74.75 -3.45 7.88
C PHE A 626 -76.08 -4.11 7.50
N ARG A 627 -76.06 -5.39 7.10
CA ARG A 627 -77.29 -6.14 6.78
C ARG A 627 -77.87 -6.74 8.06
N ALA A 628 -79.19 -6.60 8.22
CA ALA A 628 -79.89 -7.26 9.31
C ALA A 628 -79.61 -8.78 9.30
N PRO A 629 -79.42 -9.42 10.46
CA PRO A 629 -79.08 -10.84 10.54
C PRO A 629 -80.08 -11.68 9.74
N ARG A 630 -79.58 -12.46 8.79
CA ARG A 630 -80.41 -13.36 7.96
C ARG A 630 -81.06 -14.40 8.87
N MET A 631 -82.37 -14.30 9.05
CA MET A 631 -83.15 -15.38 9.67
C MET A 631 -83.13 -16.60 8.75
N HIS A 632 -82.51 -17.67 9.21
CA HIS A 632 -82.55 -18.97 8.54
C HIS A 632 -83.82 -19.69 9.00
N GLY A 633 -84.80 -19.81 8.12
CA GLY A 633 -85.99 -20.63 8.34
C GLY A 633 -85.85 -21.97 7.63
N ASN A 634 -85.91 -23.08 8.37
CA ASN A 634 -86.08 -24.39 7.76
C ASN A 634 -87.54 -24.54 7.29
N ILE A 635 -87.74 -24.59 5.98
CA ILE A 635 -89.02 -24.99 5.41
C ILE A 635 -89.12 -26.51 5.55
N VAL A 636 -89.78 -26.98 6.61
CA VAL A 636 -90.20 -28.38 6.70
C VAL A 636 -91.39 -28.55 5.77
N ARG A 637 -91.14 -29.05 4.56
CA ARG A 637 -92.22 -29.59 3.72
C ARG A 637 -92.64 -30.92 4.32
N ASP A 638 -93.78 -30.95 4.99
CA ASP A 638 -94.39 -32.18 5.46
C ASP A 638 -94.82 -33.01 4.24
N THR A 639 -94.21 -34.18 4.08
CA THR A 639 -94.48 -35.13 3.01
C THR A 639 -95.73 -35.93 3.32
N LYS A 640 -96.91 -35.32 3.26
CA LYS A 640 -98.19 -36.06 3.18
C LYS A 640 -99.22 -35.40 2.25
N HIS A 641 -99.46 -36.14 1.16
CA HIS A 641 -100.53 -36.09 0.16
C HIS A 641 -100.46 -35.04 -0.95
#